data_AF-A0A026WLT8-F1
#
_entry.id   AF-A0A026WLT8-F1
#
_cell.length_a   1.000
_cell.length_b   1.000
_cell.length_c   1.000
_cell.angle_alpha   90.00
_cell.angle_beta   90.00
_cell.angle_gamma   90.00
#
_symmetry.space_group_name_H-M   'P 1'
#
loop_
_entity.id
_entity.type
_entity.pdbx_description
1 polymer ?
#
loop_
_entity_poly.entity_id
_entity_poly.type
_entity_poly.pdbx_seq_one_letter_code
_entity_poly.pdbx_strand_id
1 'polypeptide(L)'
;MLMRPKKGLDVNERLKKMLENKLFDHLRSEQPSSFDKLIPIIGDVSAEGLGLQLIDRQTLIEKVSVVINVAASVRFDENLKSAIFNNTRSTRDVCILAQDMKKLVALIHISSTYTQTDKVVVNEELYPYDVDWKQMIKIAETVDDDILNTFTAKCLGSFPNTYIFSKRLAEDIISDYSKSLPCAIVRPSIVISTADEPVKGWIDNFNGPVGSFVGGGKGILRVLYMDPLVDSDYMPVDVFIKTVIILTWKRGIKSITEDNTVHVYNCSSYNVINITGIELIQMGFEITKDIPLEGIIWTPRTTVTTNYLKYYTLVILLHILPALVIDAILKLLHKRPMLLKLQRKVFITNNALSYFLLHTWHFRNEKLVQLFDDLSIDNWKDFGYDYGSIVSHRFFVNSLIGAKIFLLNEDMNLDAAKLHRKRMDWLDRIVRILFVFIILWILYLRENILKTNIDIVLRYPHQVPYFWHRENERNSIRQCELKRYFCCAIVGLIRRLIKLYQSRVTPSLCKIISSGVGRYGNCACSSSGFARTICAPGFFCLPFLSSFVDTTNMFIPDFYVGRNIFITGANGYLGKALIEKLLRSCPKVGKIYMLMRPKKGLDVNERLKKIVENKLFDTLRNEQPSCFDKLIPIVGDIHAENLGLRPIDRQILIEKVTIIVNIAANVRFDITLKNAILSNTRSARDICILAQNMKNLAALVHISSTFTQTDKPVVNEELYPYGVDWKKMIKVAESVDDDILTTFTAKCVGSFPNTYVFSKRLAEEVINDYSKSLPCVMIRPSIVLPTMDEPVKGWIDNFNGPMTLYMAGGKGIVQVTYCNSDNDCQYVPVDVFVKAVIIVTCIRGTKSVIEDDTFHIYNCSDLTHVSIKKFADISARLLEQIPFEKMIWMPSNSTTSNYLKYYILIILLHIMPALFIDGILKLLNINPM
;
A
#
# COMPACT_ATOMS: atom_id res chain seq x y z
N MET A 1 -31.10 -4.65 0.52
CA MET A 1 -29.74 -4.86 -0.05
C MET A 1 -28.71 -4.43 0.98
N LEU A 2 -27.76 -5.29 1.37
CA LEU A 2 -26.73 -4.89 2.34
C LEU A 2 -25.71 -3.94 1.69
N MET A 3 -25.55 -2.74 2.27
CA MET A 3 -24.71 -1.67 1.71
C MET A 3 -23.99 -0.89 2.82
N ARG A 4 -22.71 -0.59 2.60
CA ARG A 4 -21.93 0.35 3.41
C ARG A 4 -21.84 1.76 2.77
N PRO A 5 -21.77 2.84 3.56
CA PRO A 5 -21.37 4.17 3.09
C PRO A 5 -20.05 4.13 2.29
N LYS A 6 -19.85 5.07 1.36
CA LYS A 6 -18.63 5.07 0.51
C LYS A 6 -18.28 6.46 -0.04
N LYS A 7 -17.05 6.92 0.23
CA LYS A 7 -16.50 8.23 -0.22
C LYS A 7 -17.37 9.44 0.19
N GLY A 8 -17.82 9.46 1.45
CA GLY A 8 -18.65 10.54 1.99
C GLY A 8 -20.14 10.46 1.64
N LEU A 9 -20.56 9.49 0.81
CA LEU A 9 -21.97 9.22 0.54
C LEU A 9 -22.53 8.22 1.55
N ASP A 10 -23.75 8.45 2.04
CA ASP A 10 -24.53 7.50 2.83
C ASP A 10 -25.01 6.29 1.97
N VAL A 11 -25.81 5.38 2.54
CA VAL A 11 -26.30 4.21 1.77
C VAL A 11 -27.38 4.55 0.74
N ASN A 12 -28.18 5.60 0.98
CA ASN A 12 -29.26 6.06 0.11
C ASN A 12 -28.71 6.87 -1.06
N GLU A 13 -27.80 7.81 -0.80
CA GLU A 13 -27.03 8.56 -1.79
C GLU A 13 -26.17 7.62 -2.64
N ARG A 14 -25.53 6.61 -2.02
CA ARG A 14 -24.78 5.58 -2.75
C ARG A 14 -25.70 4.72 -3.62
N LEU A 15 -26.91 4.38 -3.14
CA LEU A 15 -27.90 3.66 -3.94
C LEU A 15 -28.35 4.52 -5.12
N LYS A 16 -28.79 5.76 -4.88
CA LYS A 16 -29.15 6.72 -5.93
C LYS A 16 -28.05 6.86 -6.99
N LYS A 17 -26.79 7.04 -6.56
CA LYS A 17 -25.63 7.14 -7.46
C LYS A 17 -25.30 5.84 -8.21
N MET A 18 -25.68 4.68 -7.68
CA MET A 18 -25.62 3.42 -8.42
C MET A 18 -26.70 3.38 -9.52
N LEU A 19 -27.92 3.82 -9.19
CA LEU A 19 -29.06 3.89 -10.11
C LEU A 19 -28.94 4.98 -11.19
N GLU A 20 -28.03 5.94 -11.01
CA GLU A 20 -27.56 6.91 -12.03
C GLU A 20 -26.71 6.25 -13.15
N ASN A 21 -26.30 4.98 -13.02
CA ASN A 21 -25.58 4.26 -14.08
C ASN A 21 -26.50 3.96 -15.28
N LYS A 22 -25.97 4.11 -16.50
CA LYS A 22 -26.67 3.84 -17.77
C LYS A 22 -27.24 2.42 -17.88
N LEU A 23 -26.71 1.44 -17.13
CA LEU A 23 -27.30 0.10 -16.98
C LEU A 23 -28.80 0.15 -16.65
N PHE A 24 -29.21 1.12 -15.84
CA PHE A 24 -30.57 1.26 -15.33
C PHE A 24 -31.47 2.15 -16.21
N ASP A 25 -30.96 2.72 -17.31
CA ASP A 25 -31.71 3.69 -18.12
C ASP A 25 -33.01 3.09 -18.69
N HIS A 26 -32.95 1.89 -19.28
CA HIS A 26 -34.12 1.15 -19.78
C HIS A 26 -35.15 0.88 -18.68
N LEU A 27 -34.70 0.33 -17.54
CA LEU A 27 -35.57 0.05 -16.39
C LEU A 27 -36.20 1.34 -15.82
N ARG A 28 -35.49 2.48 -15.91
CA ARG A 28 -35.97 3.80 -15.46
C ARG A 28 -36.98 4.43 -16.41
N SER A 29 -36.95 4.14 -17.71
CA SER A 29 -38.01 4.51 -18.64
C SER A 29 -39.23 3.57 -18.57
N GLU A 30 -39.02 2.28 -18.34
CA GLU A 30 -40.08 1.27 -18.50
C GLU A 30 -40.80 0.91 -17.18
N GLN A 31 -40.08 0.83 -16.06
CA GLN A 31 -40.64 0.47 -14.75
C GLN A 31 -39.99 1.26 -13.59
N PRO A 32 -40.11 2.60 -13.54
CA PRO A 32 -39.49 3.42 -12.50
C PRO A 32 -39.88 3.00 -11.06
N SER A 33 -41.12 2.52 -10.83
CA SER A 33 -41.57 2.03 -9.52
C SER A 33 -40.93 0.71 -9.07
N SER A 34 -40.14 0.05 -9.92
CA SER A 34 -39.32 -1.09 -9.47
C SER A 34 -38.13 -0.65 -8.61
N PHE A 35 -37.73 0.64 -8.60
CA PHE A 35 -36.71 1.15 -7.68
C PHE A 35 -37.22 1.33 -6.24
N ASP A 36 -38.52 1.54 -6.04
CA ASP A 36 -39.14 1.67 -4.70
C ASP A 36 -38.98 0.39 -3.85
N LYS A 37 -38.74 -0.75 -4.52
CA LYS A 37 -38.48 -2.06 -3.92
C LYS A 37 -37.05 -2.18 -3.35
N LEU A 38 -36.14 -1.26 -3.70
CA LEU A 38 -34.72 -1.33 -3.35
C LEU A 38 -34.44 -0.68 -2.00
N ILE A 39 -34.72 -1.41 -0.91
CA ILE A 39 -34.38 -0.96 0.45
C ILE A 39 -32.86 -1.15 0.70
N PRO A 40 -32.06 -0.08 0.87
CA PRO A 40 -30.69 -0.20 1.36
C PRO A 40 -30.70 -0.51 2.86
N ILE A 41 -29.94 -1.52 3.27
CA ILE A 41 -29.74 -1.91 4.67
C ILE A 41 -28.30 -1.60 5.03
N ILE A 42 -28.07 -0.90 6.15
CA ILE A 42 -26.72 -0.51 6.56
C ILE A 42 -25.97 -1.73 7.07
N GLY A 43 -24.78 -1.98 6.51
CA GLY A 43 -23.85 -2.97 7.04
C GLY A 43 -22.64 -3.21 6.16
N ASP A 44 -21.68 -3.95 6.71
CA ASP A 44 -20.40 -4.27 6.10
C ASP A 44 -20.06 -5.74 6.33
N VAL A 45 -19.92 -6.52 5.26
CA VAL A 45 -19.65 -7.95 5.34
C VAL A 45 -18.30 -8.30 5.98
N SER A 46 -17.37 -7.34 6.07
CA SER A 46 -16.11 -7.54 6.80
C SER A 46 -16.25 -7.35 8.32
N ALA A 47 -17.32 -6.70 8.77
CA ALA A 47 -17.66 -6.56 10.19
C ALA A 47 -18.35 -7.84 10.71
N GLU A 48 -18.20 -8.08 12.02
CA GLU A 48 -18.86 -9.19 12.70
C GLU A 48 -20.39 -8.99 12.72
N GLY A 49 -21.14 -10.08 12.53
CA GLY A 49 -22.60 -10.00 12.37
C GLY A 49 -23.03 -9.18 11.14
N LEU A 50 -22.13 -9.04 10.14
CA LEU A 50 -22.30 -8.22 8.94
C LEU A 50 -22.45 -6.71 9.21
N GLY A 51 -22.13 -6.24 10.42
CA GLY A 51 -22.27 -4.84 10.82
C GLY A 51 -23.72 -4.32 10.83
N LEU A 52 -24.69 -5.23 10.98
CA LEU A 52 -26.12 -4.91 10.99
C LEU A 52 -26.56 -4.22 12.29
N GLN A 53 -27.47 -3.25 12.18
CA GLN A 53 -28.20 -2.75 13.35
C GLN A 53 -29.18 -3.82 13.86
N LEU A 54 -29.50 -3.82 15.16
CA LEU A 54 -30.40 -4.83 15.75
C LEU A 54 -31.79 -4.84 15.09
N ILE A 55 -32.32 -3.66 14.75
CA ILE A 55 -33.63 -3.52 14.07
C ILE A 55 -33.59 -3.99 12.61
N ASP A 56 -32.47 -3.77 11.91
CA ASP A 56 -32.24 -4.33 10.57
C ASP A 56 -32.09 -5.84 10.63
N ARG A 57 -31.32 -6.37 11.59
CA ARG A 57 -31.16 -7.82 11.81
C ARG A 57 -32.50 -8.51 12.03
N GLN A 58 -33.35 -7.96 12.90
CA GLN A 58 -34.70 -8.50 13.12
C GLN A 58 -35.58 -8.34 11.88
N THR A 59 -35.51 -7.20 11.17
CA THR A 59 -36.26 -6.98 9.93
C THR A 59 -35.89 -8.00 8.85
N LEU A 60 -34.62 -8.37 8.74
CA LEU A 60 -34.16 -9.43 7.83
C LEU A 60 -34.71 -10.80 8.28
N ILE A 61 -34.61 -11.14 9.56
CA ILE A 61 -35.11 -12.39 10.17
C ILE A 61 -36.61 -12.63 9.94
N GLU A 62 -37.43 -11.57 10.07
CA GLU A 62 -38.89 -11.67 9.93
C GLU A 62 -39.37 -11.63 8.48
N LYS A 63 -38.57 -11.12 7.53
CA LYS A 63 -39.05 -10.77 6.17
C LYS A 63 -38.27 -11.38 5.00
N VAL A 64 -37.01 -11.78 5.16
CA VAL A 64 -36.20 -12.33 4.06
C VAL A 64 -36.49 -13.83 3.88
N SER A 65 -36.74 -14.21 2.62
CA SER A 65 -36.89 -15.61 2.20
C SER A 65 -35.77 -16.11 1.28
N VAL A 66 -34.98 -15.21 0.69
CA VAL A 66 -33.91 -15.55 -0.26
C VAL A 66 -32.66 -14.74 0.06
N VAL A 67 -31.52 -15.42 0.16
CA VAL A 67 -30.20 -14.81 0.37
C VAL A 67 -29.30 -15.13 -0.82
N ILE A 68 -28.90 -14.11 -1.57
CA ILE A 68 -27.89 -14.24 -2.64
C ILE A 68 -26.59 -13.58 -2.13
N ASN A 69 -25.67 -14.41 -1.64
CA ASN A 69 -24.38 -14.00 -1.12
C ASN A 69 -23.36 -13.79 -2.27
N VAL A 70 -23.51 -12.66 -2.96
CA VAL A 70 -22.58 -12.14 -3.98
C VAL A 70 -21.41 -11.36 -3.34
N ALA A 71 -21.50 -11.05 -2.04
CA ALA A 71 -20.56 -10.15 -1.38
C ALA A 71 -19.17 -10.77 -1.25
N ALA A 72 -18.18 -10.16 -1.91
CA ALA A 72 -16.79 -10.59 -1.87
C ALA A 72 -15.85 -9.42 -2.17
N SER A 73 -14.62 -9.52 -1.69
CA SER A 73 -13.49 -8.83 -2.27
C SER A 73 -12.85 -9.72 -3.33
N VAL A 74 -12.72 -9.20 -4.56
CA VAL A 74 -12.15 -9.90 -5.73
C VAL A 74 -10.71 -9.48 -6.03
N ARG A 75 -9.98 -9.00 -5.00
CA ARG A 75 -8.63 -8.45 -5.13
C ARG A 75 -7.57 -9.51 -4.84
N PHE A 76 -6.70 -9.78 -5.82
CA PHE A 76 -5.63 -10.77 -5.68
C PHE A 76 -4.42 -10.23 -4.90
N ASP A 77 -4.36 -8.92 -4.65
CA ASP A 77 -3.33 -8.21 -3.88
C ASP A 77 -3.80 -7.81 -2.46
N GLU A 78 -4.94 -8.34 -1.99
CA GLU A 78 -5.48 -8.04 -0.67
C GLU A 78 -4.79 -8.83 0.46
N ASN A 79 -4.65 -8.20 1.62
CA ASN A 79 -4.05 -8.81 2.81
C ASN A 79 -4.88 -10.00 3.32
N LEU A 80 -4.24 -11.01 3.92
CA LEU A 80 -4.92 -12.27 4.24
C LEU A 80 -6.10 -12.07 5.21
N LYS A 81 -5.96 -11.19 6.20
CA LYS A 81 -7.03 -10.89 7.17
C LYS A 81 -8.28 -10.35 6.49
N SER A 82 -8.09 -9.38 5.58
CA SER A 82 -9.16 -8.75 4.81
C SER A 82 -9.81 -9.74 3.85
N ALA A 83 -9.04 -10.62 3.21
CA ALA A 83 -9.59 -11.67 2.37
C ALA A 83 -10.44 -12.65 3.20
N ILE A 84 -9.94 -13.12 4.35
CA ILE A 84 -10.70 -13.95 5.30
C ILE A 84 -11.95 -13.23 5.80
N PHE A 85 -11.88 -11.95 6.16
CA PHE A 85 -13.06 -11.21 6.65
C PHE A 85 -14.10 -10.96 5.55
N ASN A 86 -13.71 -10.47 4.37
CA ASN A 86 -14.64 -10.13 3.28
C ASN A 86 -15.25 -11.37 2.59
N ASN A 87 -14.56 -12.52 2.58
CA ASN A 87 -14.99 -13.70 1.81
C ASN A 87 -15.37 -14.91 2.69
N THR A 88 -14.60 -15.18 3.75
CA THR A 88 -14.73 -16.38 4.59
C THR A 88 -15.65 -16.12 5.80
N ARG A 89 -15.30 -15.15 6.66
CA ARG A 89 -16.08 -14.78 7.84
C ARG A 89 -17.43 -14.15 7.48
N SER A 90 -17.46 -13.30 6.46
CA SER A 90 -18.73 -12.82 5.86
C SER A 90 -19.69 -13.97 5.56
N THR A 91 -19.18 -15.06 4.99
CA THR A 91 -19.97 -16.24 4.63
C THR A 91 -20.42 -17.02 5.87
N ARG A 92 -19.58 -17.14 6.91
CA ARG A 92 -19.99 -17.66 8.25
C ARG A 92 -21.14 -16.82 8.81
N ASP A 93 -21.00 -15.50 8.84
CA ASP A 93 -21.95 -14.61 9.48
C ASP A 93 -23.27 -14.48 8.70
N VAL A 94 -23.22 -14.60 7.36
CA VAL A 94 -24.42 -14.81 6.51
C VAL A 94 -25.12 -16.11 6.86
N CYS A 95 -24.40 -17.23 7.07
CA CYS A 95 -25.03 -18.50 7.44
C CYS A 95 -25.64 -18.46 8.85
N ILE A 96 -24.96 -17.83 9.82
CA ILE A 96 -25.50 -17.63 11.18
C ILE A 96 -26.77 -16.79 11.14
N LEU A 97 -26.79 -15.68 10.38
CA LEU A 97 -28.01 -14.88 10.22
C LEU A 97 -29.13 -15.66 9.51
N ALA A 98 -28.77 -16.49 8.52
CA ALA A 98 -29.71 -17.31 7.77
C ALA A 98 -30.36 -18.42 8.61
N GLN A 99 -29.68 -18.95 9.65
CA GLN A 99 -30.28 -19.90 10.60
C GLN A 99 -31.41 -19.28 11.44
N ASP A 100 -31.39 -17.97 11.69
CA ASP A 100 -32.47 -17.27 12.39
C ASP A 100 -33.64 -16.89 11.46
N MET A 101 -33.48 -16.93 10.12
CA MET A 101 -34.49 -16.43 9.17
C MET A 101 -35.72 -17.34 9.05
N LYS A 102 -36.87 -16.87 9.53
CA LYS A 102 -38.12 -17.65 9.64
C LYS A 102 -38.78 -18.05 8.31
N LYS A 103 -38.27 -17.57 7.17
CA LYS A 103 -38.88 -17.71 5.84
C LYS A 103 -37.91 -18.16 4.75
N LEU A 104 -36.68 -18.55 5.13
CA LEU A 104 -35.62 -18.85 4.17
C LEU A 104 -35.91 -20.12 3.34
N VAL A 105 -35.95 -19.96 2.01
CA VAL A 105 -36.09 -21.07 1.05
C VAL A 105 -34.85 -21.28 0.18
N ALA A 106 -33.95 -20.30 0.05
CA ALA A 106 -32.70 -20.44 -0.70
C ALA A 106 -31.57 -19.54 -0.17
N LEU A 107 -30.37 -20.12 -0.06
CA LEU A 107 -29.10 -19.41 0.19
C LEU A 107 -28.11 -19.74 -0.95
N ILE A 108 -27.88 -18.79 -1.85
CA ILE A 108 -26.97 -18.96 -2.99
C ILE A 108 -25.64 -18.26 -2.68
N HIS A 109 -24.52 -19.00 -2.64
CA HIS A 109 -23.18 -18.43 -2.47
C HIS A 109 -22.43 -18.35 -3.80
N ILE A 110 -21.89 -17.18 -4.11
CA ILE A 110 -21.06 -16.98 -5.29
C ILE A 110 -19.59 -17.21 -4.92
N SER A 111 -18.94 -18.20 -5.56
CA SER A 111 -17.53 -18.54 -5.38
C SER A 111 -16.71 -18.17 -6.65
N SER A 112 -15.83 -19.05 -7.13
CA SER A 112 -15.19 -18.99 -8.45
C SER A 112 -14.68 -20.38 -8.86
N THR A 113 -14.58 -20.68 -10.16
CA THR A 113 -14.05 -21.97 -10.65
C THR A 113 -12.60 -22.20 -10.22
N TYR A 114 -11.84 -21.13 -10.05
CA TYR A 114 -10.43 -21.14 -9.65
C TYR A 114 -10.21 -21.48 -8.16
N THR A 115 -11.23 -21.82 -7.36
CA THR A 115 -11.01 -22.28 -5.96
C THR A 115 -10.22 -23.58 -5.87
N GLN A 116 -10.15 -24.36 -6.95
CA GLN A 116 -9.49 -25.68 -7.01
C GLN A 116 -8.25 -25.65 -7.91
N THR A 117 -7.46 -24.57 -7.85
CA THR A 117 -6.27 -24.36 -8.71
C THR A 117 -5.17 -25.43 -8.57
N ASP A 118 -5.22 -26.22 -7.49
CA ASP A 118 -4.38 -27.40 -7.23
C ASP A 118 -4.64 -28.59 -8.18
N LYS A 119 -5.78 -28.60 -8.88
CA LYS A 119 -6.22 -29.68 -9.78
C LYS A 119 -6.31 -29.20 -11.21
N VAL A 120 -5.94 -30.05 -12.19
CA VAL A 120 -6.07 -29.72 -13.62
C VAL A 120 -7.52 -29.84 -14.10
N VAL A 121 -8.27 -30.82 -13.58
CA VAL A 121 -9.71 -31.01 -13.85
C VAL A 121 -10.49 -30.65 -12.59
N VAL A 122 -11.56 -29.87 -12.75
CA VAL A 122 -12.40 -29.38 -11.66
C VAL A 122 -13.85 -29.72 -11.98
N ASN A 123 -14.45 -30.58 -11.16
CA ASN A 123 -15.83 -31.02 -11.32
C ASN A 123 -16.82 -30.08 -10.61
N GLU A 124 -18.10 -30.25 -10.89
CA GLU A 124 -19.20 -29.54 -10.23
C GLU A 124 -19.56 -30.18 -8.87
N GLU A 125 -18.55 -30.33 -8.02
CA GLU A 125 -18.64 -30.98 -6.71
C GLU A 125 -17.99 -30.15 -5.60
N LEU A 126 -18.35 -30.45 -4.35
CA LEU A 126 -17.60 -30.03 -3.18
C LEU A 126 -16.36 -30.89 -3.03
N TYR A 127 -15.24 -30.25 -2.70
CA TYR A 127 -13.99 -30.95 -2.40
C TYR A 127 -13.69 -30.84 -0.90
N PRO A 128 -13.21 -31.90 -0.23
CA PRO A 128 -12.67 -31.78 1.13
C PRO A 128 -11.41 -30.89 1.13
N TYR A 129 -11.12 -30.27 2.28
CA TYR A 129 -9.92 -29.47 2.49
C TYR A 129 -9.42 -29.60 3.94
N ASP A 130 -8.10 -29.70 4.11
CA ASP A 130 -7.48 -30.06 5.40
C ASP A 130 -7.30 -28.88 6.36
N VAL A 131 -7.58 -27.64 5.91
CA VAL A 131 -7.42 -26.43 6.74
C VAL A 131 -8.76 -26.04 7.35
N ASP A 132 -8.88 -26.18 8.67
CA ASP A 132 -10.07 -25.78 9.41
C ASP A 132 -10.36 -24.27 9.29
N TRP A 133 -11.46 -23.95 8.61
CA TRP A 133 -11.94 -22.58 8.43
C TRP A 133 -12.22 -21.87 9.77
N LYS A 134 -12.59 -22.60 10.84
CA LYS A 134 -12.86 -22.05 12.18
C LYS A 134 -11.56 -21.55 12.81
N GLN A 135 -10.50 -22.33 12.70
CA GLN A 135 -9.15 -21.92 13.10
C GLN A 135 -8.63 -20.76 12.24
N MET A 136 -8.82 -20.77 10.92
CA MET A 136 -8.38 -19.66 10.05
C MET A 136 -9.11 -18.34 10.32
N ILE A 137 -10.42 -18.37 10.61
CA ILE A 137 -11.14 -17.17 11.06
C ILE A 137 -10.60 -16.72 12.42
N LYS A 138 -10.46 -17.63 13.41
CA LYS A 138 -9.92 -17.30 14.73
C LYS A 138 -8.50 -16.71 14.66
N ILE A 139 -7.65 -17.21 13.77
CA ILE A 139 -6.33 -16.66 13.47
C ILE A 139 -6.48 -15.23 12.92
N ALA A 140 -7.32 -15.01 11.92
CA ALA A 140 -7.57 -13.66 11.40
C ALA A 140 -8.16 -12.70 12.45
N GLU A 141 -9.01 -13.17 13.36
CA GLU A 141 -9.63 -12.36 14.43
C GLU A 141 -8.65 -12.03 15.58
N THR A 142 -7.78 -12.97 15.96
CA THR A 142 -6.93 -12.84 17.17
C THR A 142 -5.46 -12.50 16.91
N VAL A 143 -5.00 -12.62 15.66
CA VAL A 143 -3.65 -12.25 15.24
C VAL A 143 -3.67 -10.86 14.60
N ASP A 144 -2.66 -10.07 14.92
CA ASP A 144 -2.38 -8.79 14.26
C ASP A 144 -2.37 -8.93 12.73
N ASP A 145 -2.72 -7.87 12.01
CA ASP A 145 -2.67 -7.84 10.55
C ASP A 145 -1.30 -8.21 10.02
N ASP A 146 -0.21 -7.70 10.61
CA ASP A 146 1.13 -7.96 10.14
C ASP A 146 1.72 -9.27 10.68
N ILE A 147 1.37 -9.64 11.92
CA ILE A 147 1.59 -11.00 12.43
C ILE A 147 0.75 -12.04 11.64
N LEU A 148 -0.21 -11.63 10.80
CA LEU A 148 -0.75 -12.48 9.73
C LEU A 148 -0.01 -12.30 8.39
N ASN A 149 0.27 -11.08 7.94
CA ASN A 149 0.78 -10.78 6.59
C ASN A 149 2.04 -11.59 6.21
N THR A 150 3.09 -11.62 7.03
CA THR A 150 4.30 -12.44 6.72
C THR A 150 4.08 -13.96 6.79
N PHE A 151 3.00 -14.42 7.43
CA PHE A 151 2.61 -15.83 7.44
C PHE A 151 1.67 -16.19 6.28
N THR A 152 1.15 -15.20 5.55
CA THR A 152 0.28 -15.41 4.37
C THR A 152 0.83 -16.47 3.44
N ALA A 153 2.11 -16.38 3.05
CA ALA A 153 2.73 -17.37 2.15
C ALA A 153 2.68 -18.81 2.71
N LYS A 154 2.74 -18.99 4.03
CA LYS A 154 2.63 -20.31 4.68
C LYS A 154 1.16 -20.76 4.83
N CYS A 155 0.23 -19.83 5.06
CA CYS A 155 -1.21 -20.12 5.10
C CYS A 155 -1.79 -20.45 3.73
N LEU A 156 -1.33 -19.77 2.66
CA LEU A 156 -1.74 -20.04 1.28
C LEU A 156 -1.23 -21.38 0.76
N GLY A 157 -0.04 -21.83 1.17
CA GLY A 157 0.55 -23.09 0.72
C GLY A 157 0.76 -23.11 -0.80
N SER A 158 -0.08 -23.85 -1.52
CA SER A 158 -0.11 -23.93 -2.99
C SER A 158 -0.97 -22.86 -3.66
N PHE A 159 -1.87 -22.18 -2.93
CA PHE A 159 -2.83 -21.25 -3.52
C PHE A 159 -2.16 -19.95 -4.03
N PRO A 160 -2.50 -19.48 -5.24
CA PRO A 160 -1.76 -18.41 -5.91
C PRO A 160 -1.98 -17.02 -5.31
N ASN A 161 -3.08 -16.83 -4.56
CA ASN A 161 -3.39 -15.57 -3.87
C ASN A 161 -4.44 -15.76 -2.76
N THR A 162 -4.64 -14.70 -1.97
CA THR A 162 -5.57 -14.62 -0.83
C THR A 162 -7.04 -14.69 -1.22
N TYR A 163 -7.43 -14.21 -2.40
CA TYR A 163 -8.80 -14.32 -2.89
C TYR A 163 -9.21 -15.79 -3.10
N ILE A 164 -8.39 -16.56 -3.82
CA ILE A 164 -8.66 -17.98 -4.09
C ILE A 164 -8.75 -18.78 -2.78
N PHE A 165 -7.78 -18.62 -1.88
CA PHE A 165 -7.76 -19.32 -0.59
C PHE A 165 -8.95 -18.95 0.31
N SER A 166 -9.30 -17.67 0.41
CA SER A 166 -10.45 -17.23 1.22
C SER A 166 -11.79 -17.65 0.64
N LYS A 167 -11.92 -17.74 -0.71
CA LYS A 167 -13.07 -18.35 -1.36
C LYS A 167 -13.12 -19.87 -1.17
N ARG A 168 -11.99 -20.56 -1.17
CA ARG A 168 -11.94 -22.01 -0.89
C ARG A 168 -12.52 -22.33 0.49
N LEU A 169 -12.07 -21.60 1.52
CA LEU A 169 -12.60 -21.72 2.89
C LEU A 169 -14.07 -21.28 3.02
N ALA A 170 -14.57 -20.41 2.12
CA ALA A 170 -15.99 -20.04 2.10
C ALA A 170 -16.87 -21.16 1.55
N GLU A 171 -16.39 -21.96 0.57
CA GLU A 171 -17.08 -23.18 0.13
C GLU A 171 -17.16 -24.21 1.26
N ASP A 172 -16.11 -24.37 2.06
CA ASP A 172 -16.08 -25.28 3.21
C ASP A 172 -17.07 -24.85 4.32
N ILE A 173 -17.30 -23.55 4.50
CA ILE A 173 -18.35 -23.02 5.39
C ILE A 173 -19.75 -23.36 4.84
N ILE A 174 -20.01 -23.13 3.56
CA ILE A 174 -21.30 -23.48 2.95
C ILE A 174 -21.55 -24.99 3.04
N SER A 175 -20.52 -25.81 2.87
CA SER A 175 -20.57 -27.26 3.06
C SER A 175 -20.90 -27.68 4.51
N ASP A 176 -20.44 -26.92 5.50
CA ASP A 176 -20.74 -27.22 6.91
C ASP A 176 -22.19 -26.86 7.28
N TYR A 177 -22.66 -25.68 6.83
CA TYR A 177 -23.99 -25.16 7.19
C TYR A 177 -25.14 -25.72 6.35
N SER A 178 -24.88 -26.22 5.14
CA SER A 178 -25.90 -26.80 4.23
C SER A 178 -26.71 -27.94 4.85
N LYS A 179 -26.15 -28.65 5.84
CA LYS A 179 -26.83 -29.66 6.65
C LYS A 179 -28.08 -29.12 7.38
N SER A 180 -28.21 -27.79 7.47
CA SER A 180 -29.30 -27.06 8.14
C SER A 180 -29.93 -25.95 7.30
N LEU A 181 -29.39 -25.63 6.11
CA LEU A 181 -29.79 -24.49 5.28
C LEU A 181 -29.93 -24.90 3.81
N PRO A 182 -30.90 -24.34 3.04
CA PRO A 182 -31.11 -24.64 1.63
C PRO A 182 -30.05 -23.97 0.73
N CYS A 183 -28.82 -24.46 0.82
CA CYS A 183 -27.63 -23.89 0.19
C CYS A 183 -27.40 -24.37 -1.25
N ALA A 184 -26.83 -23.48 -2.08
CA ALA A 184 -26.15 -23.84 -3.33
C ALA A 184 -24.94 -22.92 -3.59
N ILE A 185 -23.96 -23.41 -4.36
CA ILE A 185 -22.73 -22.70 -4.72
C ILE A 185 -22.67 -22.51 -6.23
N VAL A 186 -22.39 -21.28 -6.68
CA VAL A 186 -22.15 -20.96 -8.09
C VAL A 186 -20.72 -20.45 -8.25
N ARG A 187 -19.92 -21.15 -9.05
CA ARG A 187 -18.50 -20.85 -9.32
C ARG A 187 -18.36 -20.20 -10.71
N PRO A 188 -18.35 -18.87 -10.85
CA PRO A 188 -17.97 -18.21 -12.10
C PRO A 188 -16.48 -18.35 -12.43
N SER A 189 -16.18 -18.46 -13.73
CA SER A 189 -14.86 -18.17 -14.28
C SER A 189 -14.64 -16.65 -14.37
N ILE A 190 -13.91 -16.16 -15.37
CA ILE A 190 -13.60 -14.74 -15.50
C ILE A 190 -14.81 -13.98 -16.04
N VAL A 191 -15.56 -13.31 -15.15
CA VAL A 191 -16.73 -12.51 -15.52
C VAL A 191 -16.30 -11.28 -16.35
N ILE A 192 -16.97 -11.06 -17.48
CA ILE A 192 -16.73 -9.96 -18.42
C ILE A 192 -18.03 -9.22 -18.79
N SER A 193 -17.95 -8.27 -19.73
CA SER A 193 -19.07 -7.46 -20.21
C SER A 193 -20.28 -8.28 -20.66
N THR A 194 -21.47 -7.68 -20.59
CA THR A 194 -22.72 -8.26 -21.07
C THR A 194 -22.65 -8.64 -22.55
N ALA A 195 -23.27 -9.76 -22.91
CA ALA A 195 -23.38 -10.20 -24.29
C ALA A 195 -24.54 -9.51 -25.02
N ASP A 196 -25.73 -9.47 -24.40
CA ASP A 196 -26.96 -8.97 -25.02
C ASP A 196 -27.78 -8.03 -24.12
N GLU A 197 -27.87 -8.28 -22.82
CA GLU A 197 -28.86 -7.63 -21.94
C GLU A 197 -28.24 -6.91 -20.72
N PRO A 198 -28.88 -5.86 -20.17
CA PRO A 198 -29.91 -5.02 -20.80
C PRO A 198 -29.30 -4.00 -21.78
N VAL A 199 -27.97 -3.91 -21.85
CA VAL A 199 -27.20 -3.00 -22.72
C VAL A 199 -25.97 -3.76 -23.21
N LYS A 200 -25.74 -3.86 -24.52
CA LYS A 200 -24.71 -4.73 -25.12
C LYS A 200 -23.30 -4.23 -24.84
N GLY A 201 -22.40 -5.13 -24.41
CA GLY A 201 -21.02 -4.80 -24.07
C GLY A 201 -20.86 -3.94 -22.80
N TRP A 202 -21.92 -3.75 -22.00
CA TRP A 202 -21.85 -2.95 -20.78
C TRP A 202 -20.87 -3.54 -19.76
N ILE A 203 -20.12 -2.66 -19.12
CA ILE A 203 -19.16 -2.96 -18.05
C ILE A 203 -18.82 -1.67 -17.26
N ASP A 204 -18.61 -1.79 -15.96
CA ASP A 204 -18.35 -0.66 -15.04
C ASP A 204 -16.93 -0.64 -14.43
N ASN A 205 -16.10 -1.65 -14.71
CA ASN A 205 -14.80 -1.84 -14.08
C ASN A 205 -13.71 -2.36 -15.05
N PHE A 206 -12.44 -2.23 -14.64
CA PHE A 206 -11.26 -2.67 -15.40
C PHE A 206 -10.67 -4.00 -14.88
N ASN A 207 -11.44 -4.83 -14.17
CA ASN A 207 -10.89 -6.01 -13.50
C ASN A 207 -10.44 -7.09 -14.50
N GLY A 208 -9.51 -7.94 -14.06
CA GLY A 208 -9.01 -9.09 -14.82
C GLY A 208 -8.51 -8.73 -16.24
N PRO A 209 -9.09 -9.33 -17.30
CA PRO A 209 -8.60 -9.21 -18.67
C PRO A 209 -8.89 -7.84 -19.28
N VAL A 210 -9.96 -7.16 -18.84
CA VAL A 210 -10.47 -5.92 -19.46
C VAL A 210 -9.47 -4.78 -19.33
N GLY A 211 -8.86 -4.63 -18.14
CA GLY A 211 -7.76 -3.68 -17.94
C GLY A 211 -6.52 -4.00 -18.81
N SER A 212 -6.29 -5.28 -19.12
CA SER A 212 -5.19 -5.71 -19.99
C SER A 212 -5.48 -5.39 -21.47
N PHE A 213 -6.71 -5.63 -21.96
CA PHE A 213 -7.10 -5.26 -23.32
C PHE A 213 -7.12 -3.76 -23.55
N VAL A 214 -7.66 -2.96 -22.61
CA VAL A 214 -7.58 -1.49 -22.68
C VAL A 214 -6.13 -1.00 -22.61
N GLY A 215 -5.30 -1.61 -21.76
CA GLY A 215 -3.87 -1.33 -21.66
C GLY A 215 -3.11 -1.60 -22.97
N GLY A 216 -3.40 -2.72 -23.64
CA GLY A 216 -2.82 -3.08 -24.94
C GLY A 216 -3.34 -2.17 -26.06
N GLY A 217 -4.66 -1.93 -26.10
CA GLY A 217 -5.35 -1.06 -27.06
C GLY A 217 -4.92 0.40 -27.03
N LYS A 218 -4.45 0.91 -25.88
CA LYS A 218 -3.82 2.24 -25.76
C LYS A 218 -2.30 2.25 -25.95
N GLY A 219 -1.68 1.10 -26.26
CA GLY A 219 -0.23 0.96 -26.47
C GLY A 219 0.61 1.05 -25.19
N ILE A 220 -0.02 0.90 -24.01
CA ILE A 220 0.65 0.93 -22.71
C ILE A 220 1.25 -0.44 -22.41
N LEU A 221 0.40 -1.47 -22.38
CA LEU A 221 0.82 -2.87 -22.22
C LEU A 221 1.44 -3.35 -23.54
N ARG A 222 2.77 -3.21 -23.65
CA ARG A 222 3.54 -3.64 -24.84
C ARG A 222 4.18 -5.03 -24.73
N VAL A 223 4.13 -5.63 -23.54
CA VAL A 223 4.76 -6.92 -23.20
C VAL A 223 3.91 -7.57 -22.12
N LEU A 224 3.63 -8.87 -22.24
CA LEU A 224 2.77 -9.60 -21.31
C LEU A 224 3.39 -10.97 -20.99
N TYR A 225 3.46 -11.32 -19.71
CA TYR A 225 3.93 -12.62 -19.23
C TYR A 225 2.75 -13.58 -19.16
N MET A 226 2.74 -14.50 -20.12
CA MET A 226 1.71 -15.51 -20.34
C MET A 226 2.25 -16.61 -21.25
N ASP A 227 1.55 -17.73 -21.31
CA ASP A 227 1.66 -18.69 -22.41
C ASP A 227 0.65 -18.34 -23.51
N PRO A 228 1.08 -18.22 -24.79
CA PRO A 228 0.15 -17.99 -25.88
C PRO A 228 -0.90 -19.10 -26.06
N LEU A 229 -0.62 -20.33 -25.60
CA LEU A 229 -1.45 -21.52 -25.83
C LEU A 229 -2.38 -21.86 -24.64
N VAL A 230 -2.51 -20.97 -23.66
CA VAL A 230 -3.51 -21.14 -22.58
C VAL A 230 -4.86 -20.65 -23.07
N ASP A 231 -5.84 -21.56 -23.02
CA ASP A 231 -7.26 -21.28 -23.29
C ASP A 231 -7.81 -20.31 -22.25
N SER A 232 -8.60 -19.33 -22.69
CA SER A 232 -9.07 -18.24 -21.83
C SER A 232 -10.57 -18.35 -21.56
N ASP A 233 -10.92 -18.88 -20.39
CA ASP A 233 -12.31 -19.10 -19.97
C ASP A 233 -12.98 -17.81 -19.45
N TYR A 234 -14.09 -17.43 -20.07
CA TYR A 234 -14.81 -16.18 -19.79
C TYR A 234 -16.32 -16.39 -19.69
N MET A 235 -16.96 -15.60 -18.82
CA MET A 235 -18.41 -15.64 -18.61
C MET A 235 -19.03 -14.23 -18.77
N PRO A 236 -19.94 -13.99 -19.73
CA PRO A 236 -20.70 -12.74 -19.78
C PRO A 236 -21.57 -12.56 -18.52
N VAL A 237 -21.58 -11.34 -17.97
CA VAL A 237 -22.24 -11.08 -16.68
C VAL A 237 -23.76 -11.26 -16.72
N ASP A 238 -24.41 -11.02 -17.86
CA ASP A 238 -25.84 -11.24 -18.08
C ASP A 238 -26.20 -12.73 -18.04
N VAL A 239 -25.45 -13.57 -18.75
CA VAL A 239 -25.60 -15.04 -18.71
C VAL A 239 -25.46 -15.55 -17.27
N PHE A 240 -24.42 -15.08 -16.55
CA PHE A 240 -24.18 -15.44 -15.16
C PHE A 240 -25.34 -15.04 -14.23
N ILE A 241 -25.91 -13.85 -14.40
CA ILE A 241 -27.05 -13.40 -13.59
C ILE A 241 -28.31 -14.21 -13.90
N LYS A 242 -28.58 -14.56 -15.18
CA LYS A 242 -29.66 -15.50 -15.53
C LYS A 242 -29.48 -16.84 -14.82
N THR A 243 -28.27 -17.42 -14.84
CA THR A 243 -27.95 -18.66 -14.10
C THR A 243 -28.26 -18.55 -12.61
N VAL A 244 -27.84 -17.47 -11.94
CA VAL A 244 -28.07 -17.25 -10.51
C VAL A 244 -29.57 -17.17 -10.19
N ILE A 245 -30.36 -16.52 -11.05
CA ILE A 245 -31.83 -16.43 -10.88
C ILE A 245 -32.48 -17.81 -11.03
N ILE A 246 -32.17 -18.56 -12.10
CA ILE A 246 -32.74 -19.89 -12.35
C ILE A 246 -32.41 -20.84 -11.19
N LEU A 247 -31.16 -20.85 -10.71
CA LEU A 247 -30.77 -21.69 -9.58
C LEU A 247 -31.44 -21.26 -8.26
N THR A 248 -31.62 -19.95 -8.03
CA THR A 248 -32.37 -19.44 -6.87
C THR A 248 -33.79 -20.01 -6.84
N TRP A 249 -34.47 -20.02 -8.00
CA TRP A 249 -35.78 -20.65 -8.15
C TRP A 249 -35.72 -22.18 -7.95
N LYS A 250 -34.83 -22.89 -8.67
CA LYS A 250 -34.72 -24.36 -8.64
C LYS A 250 -34.36 -24.92 -7.25
N ARG A 251 -33.65 -24.14 -6.42
CA ARG A 251 -33.39 -24.44 -4.99
C ARG A 251 -34.57 -24.05 -4.08
N GLY A 252 -35.20 -22.90 -4.34
CA GLY A 252 -36.28 -22.35 -3.52
C GLY A 252 -37.62 -23.10 -3.60
N ILE A 253 -37.83 -23.91 -4.64
CA ILE A 253 -39.02 -24.76 -4.79
C ILE A 253 -38.93 -26.11 -4.04
N LYS A 254 -37.81 -26.41 -3.35
CA LYS A 254 -37.64 -27.66 -2.58
C LYS A 254 -37.24 -27.39 -1.13
N SER A 255 -37.90 -28.04 -0.18
CA SER A 255 -37.51 -27.98 1.23
C SER A 255 -36.15 -28.64 1.48
N ILE A 256 -35.49 -28.27 2.59
CA ILE A 256 -34.23 -28.91 3.01
C ILE A 256 -34.42 -30.40 3.38
N THR A 257 -35.66 -30.79 3.71
CA THR A 257 -36.08 -32.17 3.97
C THR A 257 -36.35 -33.00 2.70
N GLU A 258 -36.67 -32.37 1.57
CA GLU A 258 -36.78 -33.04 0.26
C GLU A 258 -35.43 -33.15 -0.46
N ASP A 259 -34.57 -32.15 -0.30
CA ASP A 259 -33.27 -32.07 -0.97
C ASP A 259 -32.24 -31.43 -0.02
N ASN A 260 -31.43 -32.28 0.60
CA ASN A 260 -30.34 -31.92 1.50
C ASN A 260 -28.97 -31.84 0.79
N THR A 261 -28.94 -31.95 -0.54
CA THR A 261 -27.69 -31.98 -1.29
C THR A 261 -27.14 -30.58 -1.54
N VAL A 262 -25.81 -30.43 -1.46
CA VAL A 262 -25.17 -29.14 -1.80
C VAL A 262 -24.99 -29.07 -3.30
N HIS A 263 -25.87 -28.29 -3.94
CA HIS A 263 -25.79 -28.04 -5.36
C HIS A 263 -24.58 -27.14 -5.67
N VAL A 264 -23.68 -27.62 -6.52
CA VAL A 264 -22.52 -26.86 -7.02
C VAL A 264 -22.61 -26.80 -8.54
N TYR A 265 -22.44 -25.61 -9.10
CA TYR A 265 -22.40 -25.34 -10.54
C TYR A 265 -21.15 -24.54 -10.91
N ASN A 266 -20.49 -24.92 -12.00
CA ASN A 266 -19.35 -24.19 -12.58
C ASN A 266 -19.82 -23.37 -13.78
N CYS A 267 -19.93 -22.06 -13.59
CA CYS A 267 -20.23 -21.09 -14.64
C CYS A 267 -18.95 -20.81 -15.45
N SER A 268 -18.60 -21.75 -16.33
CA SER A 268 -17.39 -21.74 -17.18
C SER A 268 -17.74 -21.95 -18.66
N SER A 269 -16.85 -21.49 -19.54
CA SER A 269 -16.98 -21.63 -20.99
C SER A 269 -16.31 -22.89 -21.55
N TYR A 270 -15.74 -23.74 -20.70
CA TYR A 270 -15.05 -24.97 -21.08
C TYR A 270 -15.88 -25.85 -22.03
N ASN A 271 -15.23 -26.39 -23.07
CA ASN A 271 -15.81 -27.19 -24.17
C ASN A 271 -16.98 -26.56 -24.97
N VAL A 272 -17.41 -25.33 -24.64
CA VAL A 272 -18.42 -24.57 -25.42
C VAL A 272 -17.76 -23.42 -26.18
N ILE A 273 -16.81 -22.74 -25.55
CA ILE A 273 -16.00 -21.66 -26.12
C ILE A 273 -14.54 -22.04 -25.97
N ASN A 274 -13.85 -22.22 -27.10
CA ASN A 274 -12.40 -22.32 -27.13
C ASN A 274 -11.81 -21.12 -27.87
N ILE A 275 -10.97 -20.36 -27.19
CA ILE A 275 -10.15 -19.29 -27.74
C ILE A 275 -8.85 -19.18 -26.93
N THR A 276 -7.71 -19.26 -27.60
CA THR A 276 -6.41 -19.11 -26.93
C THR A 276 -6.14 -17.65 -26.61
N GLY A 277 -5.35 -17.41 -25.56
CA GLY A 277 -4.97 -16.06 -25.17
C GLY A 277 -4.25 -15.26 -26.27
N ILE A 278 -3.57 -15.92 -27.23
CA ILE A 278 -2.94 -15.24 -28.37
C ILE A 278 -3.94 -14.84 -29.47
N GLU A 279 -4.94 -15.67 -29.77
CA GLU A 279 -5.97 -15.37 -30.77
C GLU A 279 -6.82 -14.17 -30.32
N LEU A 280 -7.21 -14.13 -29.05
CA LEU A 280 -7.97 -13.01 -28.49
C LEU A 280 -7.17 -11.69 -28.49
N ILE A 281 -5.87 -11.75 -28.20
CA ILE A 281 -4.97 -10.58 -28.31
C ILE A 281 -4.86 -10.11 -29.78
N GLN A 282 -4.78 -11.02 -30.75
CA GLN A 282 -4.78 -10.68 -32.17
C GLN A 282 -6.11 -10.05 -32.59
N MET A 283 -7.25 -10.66 -32.22
CA MET A 283 -8.59 -10.14 -32.51
C MET A 283 -8.77 -8.71 -31.97
N GLY A 284 -8.34 -8.44 -30.74
CA GLY A 284 -8.37 -7.07 -30.18
C GLY A 284 -7.48 -6.08 -30.96
N PHE A 285 -6.35 -6.50 -31.51
CA PHE A 285 -5.50 -5.64 -32.36
C PHE A 285 -6.04 -5.43 -33.78
N GLU A 286 -6.87 -6.35 -34.29
CA GLU A 286 -7.63 -6.16 -35.52
C GLU A 286 -8.79 -5.18 -35.29
N ILE A 287 -9.69 -5.46 -34.34
CA ILE A 287 -10.87 -4.60 -34.04
C ILE A 287 -10.45 -3.15 -33.75
N THR A 288 -9.36 -2.94 -33.00
CA THR A 288 -8.89 -1.57 -32.69
C THR A 288 -8.34 -0.79 -33.90
N LYS A 289 -8.10 -1.41 -35.06
CA LYS A 289 -7.75 -0.67 -36.30
C LYS A 289 -8.94 0.17 -36.77
N ASP A 290 -10.11 -0.45 -36.77
CA ASP A 290 -11.36 0.17 -37.22
C ASP A 290 -12.04 0.97 -36.11
N ILE A 291 -11.89 0.54 -34.86
CA ILE A 291 -12.39 1.21 -33.65
C ILE A 291 -11.22 1.55 -32.70
N PRO A 292 -10.38 2.55 -33.05
CA PRO A 292 -9.28 2.96 -32.19
C PRO A 292 -9.77 3.68 -30.93
N LEU A 293 -9.15 3.33 -29.79
CA LEU A 293 -9.28 4.10 -28.56
C LEU A 293 -8.62 5.47 -28.73
N GLU A 294 -9.08 6.47 -27.99
CA GLU A 294 -8.49 7.82 -27.99
C GLU A 294 -7.23 7.89 -27.14
N GLY A 295 -6.40 8.91 -27.40
CA GLY A 295 -5.22 9.19 -26.60
C GLY A 295 -4.21 8.03 -26.51
N ILE A 296 -4.16 7.13 -27.50
CA ILE A 296 -3.17 6.05 -27.50
C ILE A 296 -1.75 6.62 -27.43
N ILE A 297 -0.90 5.98 -26.62
CA ILE A 297 0.44 6.47 -26.28
C ILE A 297 1.50 5.82 -27.18
N TRP A 298 1.18 4.67 -27.77
CA TRP A 298 1.99 3.97 -28.76
C TRP A 298 1.10 3.15 -29.71
N THR A 299 1.63 2.71 -30.85
CA THR A 299 0.99 1.68 -31.69
C THR A 299 0.58 0.46 -30.85
N PRO A 300 -0.71 0.04 -30.86
CA PRO A 300 -1.19 -1.10 -30.08
C PRO A 300 -0.56 -2.41 -30.55
N ARG A 301 0.39 -2.94 -29.76
CA ARG A 301 1.13 -4.20 -29.99
C ARG A 301 1.63 -4.76 -28.65
N THR A 302 1.21 -5.98 -28.31
CA THR A 302 1.71 -6.74 -27.14
C THR A 302 2.63 -7.87 -27.58
N THR A 303 3.82 -7.96 -26.96
CA THR A 303 4.70 -9.12 -27.11
C THR A 303 4.47 -10.10 -25.95
N VAL A 304 3.94 -11.29 -26.25
CA VAL A 304 3.75 -12.36 -25.25
C VAL A 304 5.05 -13.15 -25.05
N THR A 305 5.26 -13.70 -23.85
CA THR A 305 6.40 -14.60 -23.58
C THR A 305 6.22 -15.41 -22.29
N THR A 306 6.57 -16.70 -22.34
CA THR A 306 6.64 -17.62 -21.19
C THR A 306 7.95 -17.57 -20.42
N ASN A 307 8.82 -16.59 -20.72
CA ASN A 307 10.16 -16.47 -20.11
C ASN A 307 10.34 -15.05 -19.56
N TYR A 308 9.63 -14.81 -18.47
CA TYR A 308 9.99 -14.06 -17.26
C TYR A 308 11.33 -13.21 -17.31
N LEU A 309 12.54 -13.66 -17.73
CA LEU A 309 13.76 -12.80 -17.89
C LEU A 309 13.70 -11.95 -19.17
N LYS A 310 13.33 -12.57 -20.31
CA LYS A 310 13.05 -11.85 -21.57
C LYS A 310 11.92 -10.86 -21.33
N TYR A 311 10.91 -11.24 -20.54
CA TYR A 311 9.87 -10.34 -20.08
C TYR A 311 10.45 -9.15 -19.29
N TYR A 312 11.30 -9.36 -18.29
CA TYR A 312 11.95 -8.26 -17.55
C TYR A 312 12.78 -7.33 -18.45
N THR A 313 13.62 -7.88 -19.32
CA THR A 313 14.41 -7.07 -20.28
C THR A 313 13.50 -6.26 -21.20
N LEU A 314 12.42 -6.85 -21.73
CA LEU A 314 11.47 -6.16 -22.59
C LEU A 314 10.61 -5.14 -21.83
N VAL A 315 10.23 -5.39 -20.57
CA VAL A 315 9.51 -4.41 -19.72
C VAL A 315 10.41 -3.21 -19.41
N ILE A 316 11.68 -3.43 -19.08
CA ILE A 316 12.65 -2.35 -18.89
C ILE A 316 12.79 -1.52 -20.17
N LEU A 317 12.97 -2.16 -21.34
CA LEU A 317 13.22 -1.48 -22.62
C LEU A 317 11.98 -0.88 -23.29
N LEU A 318 10.78 -1.45 -23.09
CA LEU A 318 9.56 -1.08 -23.82
C LEU A 318 8.48 -0.43 -22.96
N HIS A 319 8.53 -0.59 -21.63
CA HIS A 319 7.66 0.10 -20.68
C HIS A 319 8.43 1.16 -19.88
N ILE A 320 9.42 0.76 -19.08
CA ILE A 320 10.03 1.62 -18.05
C ILE A 320 10.90 2.72 -18.67
N LEU A 321 11.79 2.39 -19.60
CA LEU A 321 12.67 3.38 -20.24
C LEU A 321 11.87 4.39 -21.10
N PRO A 322 10.91 3.99 -21.96
CA PRO A 322 10.05 4.93 -22.66
C PRO A 322 9.18 5.77 -21.71
N ALA A 323 8.69 5.18 -20.62
CA ALA A 323 7.93 5.92 -19.60
C ALA A 323 8.77 6.98 -18.88
N LEU A 324 10.02 6.68 -18.54
CA LEU A 324 10.95 7.65 -17.96
C LEU A 324 11.24 8.81 -18.91
N VAL A 325 11.43 8.53 -20.21
CA VAL A 325 11.67 9.56 -21.23
C VAL A 325 10.40 10.41 -21.45
N ILE A 326 9.24 9.79 -21.60
CA ILE A 326 7.97 10.51 -21.83
C ILE A 326 7.57 11.32 -20.59
N ASP A 327 7.67 10.79 -19.37
CA ASP A 327 7.39 11.56 -18.16
C ASP A 327 8.42 12.68 -17.91
N ALA A 328 9.68 12.52 -18.35
CA ALA A 328 10.65 13.61 -18.35
C ALA A 328 10.28 14.72 -19.35
N ILE A 329 9.88 14.36 -20.58
CA ILE A 329 9.38 15.31 -21.58
C ILE A 329 8.11 16.01 -21.08
N LEU A 330 7.18 15.29 -20.44
CA LEU A 330 6.00 15.89 -19.82
C LEU A 330 6.39 16.87 -18.71
N LYS A 331 7.33 16.52 -17.82
CA LYS A 331 7.85 17.44 -16.79
C LYS A 331 8.49 18.70 -17.41
N LEU A 332 9.27 18.57 -18.48
CA LEU A 332 9.86 19.72 -19.21
C LEU A 332 8.78 20.60 -19.87
N LEU A 333 7.72 19.99 -20.40
CA LEU A 333 6.55 20.68 -20.96
C LEU A 333 5.54 21.12 -19.88
N HIS A 334 5.91 21.12 -18.59
CA HIS A 334 5.08 21.52 -17.45
C HIS A 334 3.76 20.73 -17.30
N LYS A 335 3.68 19.55 -17.93
CA LYS A 335 2.56 18.60 -17.83
C LYS A 335 2.83 17.57 -16.73
N ARG A 336 1.75 17.04 -16.14
CA ARG A 336 1.87 16.05 -15.07
C ARG A 336 2.46 14.73 -15.62
N PRO A 337 3.50 14.16 -15.01
CA PRO A 337 3.97 12.82 -15.34
C PRO A 337 2.86 11.82 -15.00
N MET A 338 2.71 10.79 -15.84
CA MET A 338 1.70 9.76 -15.64
C MET A 338 2.14 8.39 -16.12
N LEU A 339 3.03 8.28 -17.11
CA LEU A 339 3.31 7.03 -17.79
C LEU A 339 4.17 6.09 -16.95
N LEU A 340 5.12 6.58 -16.14
CA LEU A 340 5.87 5.71 -15.21
C LEU A 340 4.96 5.27 -14.06
N LYS A 341 4.03 6.12 -13.61
CA LYS A 341 2.98 5.68 -12.69
C LYS A 341 2.08 4.64 -13.37
N LEU A 342 1.77 4.79 -14.65
CA LEU A 342 0.92 3.88 -15.42
C LEU A 342 1.62 2.55 -15.79
N GLN A 343 2.94 2.55 -15.95
CA GLN A 343 3.76 1.34 -16.19
C GLN A 343 4.23 0.68 -14.88
N ARG A 344 4.42 1.43 -13.79
CA ARG A 344 4.36 0.80 -12.44
C ARG A 344 2.96 0.23 -12.21
N LYS A 345 1.91 0.84 -12.78
CA LYS A 345 0.57 0.27 -12.95
C LYS A 345 0.44 -0.77 -14.09
N VAL A 346 1.58 -1.28 -14.58
CA VAL A 346 1.78 -2.58 -15.24
C VAL A 346 2.97 -3.34 -14.53
N PHE A 347 3.15 -3.16 -13.19
CA PHE A 347 4.14 -3.88 -12.33
C PHE A 347 3.70 -4.73 -11.07
N ILE A 348 2.40 -4.94 -10.71
CA ILE A 348 1.83 -5.68 -9.52
C ILE A 348 0.67 -6.71 -9.83
N THR A 349 -0.06 -6.58 -10.97
CA THR A 349 -1.20 -7.37 -11.50
C THR A 349 -0.83 -8.44 -12.54
N ASN A 350 -0.08 -8.22 -13.63
CA ASN A 350 0.34 -9.33 -14.53
C ASN A 350 1.03 -10.49 -13.78
N ASN A 351 1.98 -10.31 -12.85
CA ASN A 351 2.41 -11.34 -11.87
C ASN A 351 1.22 -11.98 -11.12
N ALA A 352 0.31 -11.19 -10.52
CA ALA A 352 -0.86 -11.73 -9.80
C ALA A 352 -1.85 -12.49 -10.70
N LEU A 353 -1.87 -12.17 -12.01
CA LEU A 353 -2.56 -12.89 -13.06
C LEU A 353 -1.69 -14.00 -13.69
N SER A 354 -0.37 -14.00 -13.50
CA SER A 354 0.57 -14.77 -14.33
C SER A 354 0.41 -16.25 -14.09
N TYR A 355 0.09 -16.62 -12.85
CA TYR A 355 -0.31 -17.97 -12.51
C TYR A 355 -1.48 -18.45 -13.38
N PHE A 356 -2.53 -17.63 -13.54
CA PHE A 356 -3.68 -17.95 -14.40
C PHE A 356 -3.38 -17.84 -15.90
N LEU A 357 -2.40 -17.03 -16.29
CA LEU A 357 -1.97 -16.83 -17.67
C LEU A 357 -0.89 -17.84 -18.14
N LEU A 358 -0.53 -18.82 -17.32
CA LEU A 358 0.55 -19.81 -17.60
C LEU A 358 0.14 -21.27 -17.36
N HIS A 359 -1.07 -21.50 -16.85
CA HIS A 359 -1.60 -22.84 -16.58
C HIS A 359 -3.03 -22.93 -17.11
N THR A 360 -3.45 -24.12 -17.49
CA THR A 360 -4.78 -24.41 -18.03
C THR A 360 -5.58 -25.26 -17.04
N TRP A 361 -6.87 -25.02 -16.95
CA TRP A 361 -7.83 -25.80 -16.15
C TRP A 361 -8.97 -26.32 -17.01
N HIS A 362 -9.57 -27.42 -16.59
CA HIS A 362 -10.70 -28.06 -17.25
C HIS A 362 -11.90 -28.03 -16.31
N PHE A 363 -12.65 -26.93 -16.37
CA PHE A 363 -13.80 -26.65 -15.52
C PHE A 363 -15.07 -27.31 -16.09
N ARG A 364 -15.36 -28.54 -15.66
CA ARG A 364 -16.59 -29.26 -16.01
C ARG A 364 -17.81 -28.41 -15.68
N ASN A 365 -18.78 -28.34 -16.57
CA ASN A 365 -19.92 -27.40 -16.59
C ASN A 365 -21.22 -28.07 -17.08
N GLU A 366 -21.28 -29.40 -17.08
CA GLU A 366 -22.39 -30.17 -17.66
C GLU A 366 -23.76 -29.85 -17.01
N LYS A 367 -23.80 -29.53 -15.71
CA LYS A 367 -25.05 -29.11 -15.02
C LYS A 367 -25.46 -27.69 -15.40
N LEU A 368 -24.53 -26.80 -15.76
CA LEU A 368 -24.85 -25.45 -16.23
C LEU A 368 -25.66 -25.50 -17.51
N VAL A 369 -25.23 -26.35 -18.46
CA VAL A 369 -25.91 -26.54 -19.74
C VAL A 369 -27.33 -27.09 -19.51
N GLN A 370 -27.43 -28.18 -18.73
CA GLN A 370 -28.71 -28.78 -18.33
C GLN A 370 -29.65 -27.79 -17.60
N LEU A 371 -29.12 -26.82 -16.85
CA LEU A 371 -29.93 -25.83 -16.14
C LEU A 371 -30.69 -24.88 -17.08
N PHE A 372 -30.17 -24.65 -18.29
CA PHE A 372 -30.89 -23.92 -19.34
C PHE A 372 -31.80 -24.85 -20.14
N ASP A 373 -31.34 -26.06 -20.50
CA ASP A 373 -32.14 -27.05 -21.24
C ASP A 373 -33.43 -27.47 -20.50
N ASP A 374 -33.42 -27.47 -19.17
CA ASP A 374 -34.57 -27.75 -18.29
C ASP A 374 -35.67 -26.67 -18.30
N LEU A 375 -35.49 -25.52 -18.96
CA LEU A 375 -36.45 -24.42 -18.94
C LEU A 375 -37.67 -24.67 -19.84
N SER A 376 -38.86 -24.37 -19.34
CA SER A 376 -40.07 -24.28 -20.17
C SER A 376 -39.98 -23.12 -21.18
N ILE A 377 -40.68 -23.23 -22.31
CA ILE A 377 -40.65 -22.26 -23.42
C ILE A 377 -40.91 -20.82 -22.94
N ASP A 378 -41.89 -20.62 -22.04
CA ASP A 378 -42.20 -19.30 -21.49
C ASP A 378 -41.06 -18.72 -20.65
N ASN A 379 -40.38 -19.56 -19.84
CA ASN A 379 -39.23 -19.15 -19.04
C ASN A 379 -37.97 -18.95 -19.89
N TRP A 380 -37.80 -19.74 -20.97
CA TRP A 380 -36.67 -19.61 -21.89
C TRP A 380 -36.66 -18.24 -22.59
N LYS A 381 -37.82 -17.65 -22.88
CA LYS A 381 -37.93 -16.32 -23.49
C LYS A 381 -37.16 -15.24 -22.72
N ASP A 382 -37.28 -15.23 -21.39
CA ASP A 382 -36.71 -14.16 -20.54
C ASP A 382 -35.43 -14.62 -19.81
N PHE A 383 -35.33 -15.90 -19.43
CA PHE A 383 -34.18 -16.45 -18.67
C PHE A 383 -33.30 -17.44 -19.45
N GLY A 384 -33.74 -17.90 -20.62
CA GLY A 384 -32.94 -18.77 -21.49
C GLY A 384 -31.74 -18.05 -22.12
N TYR A 385 -30.78 -18.84 -22.58
CA TYR A 385 -29.59 -18.34 -23.29
C TYR A 385 -28.94 -19.43 -24.14
N ASP A 386 -28.68 -19.19 -25.42
CA ASP A 386 -27.84 -20.06 -26.26
C ASP A 386 -26.36 -19.82 -25.90
N TYR A 387 -25.82 -20.67 -25.04
CA TYR A 387 -24.46 -20.55 -24.54
C TYR A 387 -23.38 -20.80 -25.62
N GLY A 388 -23.71 -21.51 -26.71
CA GLY A 388 -22.83 -21.72 -27.85
C GLY A 388 -22.71 -20.49 -28.77
N SER A 389 -23.76 -19.68 -28.87
CA SER A 389 -23.81 -18.49 -29.73
C SER A 389 -22.83 -17.36 -29.35
N ILE A 390 -22.27 -17.40 -28.14
CA ILE A 390 -21.47 -16.30 -27.55
C ILE A 390 -20.20 -16.00 -28.36
N VAL A 391 -19.62 -17.00 -29.05
CA VAL A 391 -18.29 -16.94 -29.70
C VAL A 391 -18.29 -16.16 -31.03
N SER A 392 -18.97 -15.02 -31.06
CA SER A 392 -18.97 -14.13 -32.22
C SER A 392 -17.89 -13.04 -32.09
N HIS A 393 -17.21 -12.72 -33.19
CA HIS A 393 -16.38 -11.51 -33.29
C HIS A 393 -17.18 -10.25 -32.88
N ARG A 394 -18.50 -10.24 -33.12
CA ARG A 394 -19.44 -9.19 -32.72
C ARG A 394 -19.51 -8.99 -31.20
N PHE A 395 -19.39 -10.04 -30.39
CA PHE A 395 -19.32 -9.90 -28.93
C PHE A 395 -18.10 -9.06 -28.52
N PHE A 396 -16.90 -9.41 -28.99
CA PHE A 396 -15.68 -8.65 -28.66
C PHE A 396 -15.66 -7.23 -29.26
N VAL A 397 -16.30 -7.01 -30.41
CA VAL A 397 -16.55 -5.65 -30.94
C VAL A 397 -17.45 -4.85 -29.98
N ASN A 398 -18.58 -5.41 -29.54
CA ASN A 398 -19.47 -4.78 -28.56
C ASN A 398 -18.73 -4.50 -27.23
N SER A 399 -17.91 -5.44 -26.74
CA SER A 399 -17.10 -5.28 -25.53
C SER A 399 -16.08 -4.13 -25.64
N LEU A 400 -15.45 -3.94 -26.80
CA LEU A 400 -14.53 -2.82 -27.01
C LEU A 400 -15.29 -1.48 -27.06
N ILE A 401 -16.44 -1.44 -27.75
CA ILE A 401 -17.32 -0.26 -27.80
C ILE A 401 -17.81 0.11 -26.39
N GLY A 402 -18.23 -0.89 -25.61
CA GLY A 402 -18.64 -0.70 -24.21
C GLY A 402 -17.49 -0.24 -23.31
N ALA A 403 -16.29 -0.80 -23.46
CA ALA A 403 -15.10 -0.30 -22.76
C ALA A 403 -14.77 1.15 -23.13
N LYS A 404 -14.96 1.54 -24.40
CA LYS A 404 -14.79 2.92 -24.89
C LYS A 404 -15.82 3.87 -24.27
N ILE A 405 -17.11 3.54 -24.34
CA ILE A 405 -18.21 4.39 -23.87
C ILE A 405 -18.28 4.43 -22.33
N PHE A 406 -18.32 3.27 -21.65
CA PHE A 406 -18.65 3.19 -20.22
C PHE A 406 -17.43 3.30 -19.30
N LEU A 407 -16.27 2.76 -19.69
CA LEU A 407 -15.05 2.80 -18.84
C LEU A 407 -14.17 4.01 -19.15
N LEU A 408 -14.00 4.33 -20.43
CA LEU A 408 -13.11 5.40 -20.89
C LEU A 408 -13.82 6.74 -21.08
N ASN A 409 -15.16 6.75 -21.18
CA ASN A 409 -15.98 7.95 -21.41
C ASN A 409 -15.58 8.68 -22.70
N GLU A 410 -15.26 7.88 -23.73
CA GLU A 410 -14.82 8.30 -25.06
C GLU A 410 -15.99 8.31 -26.07
N ASP A 411 -15.87 9.11 -27.14
CA ASP A 411 -16.92 9.29 -28.13
C ASP A 411 -16.74 8.37 -29.36
N MET A 412 -17.86 8.00 -30.00
CA MET A 412 -17.88 7.14 -31.18
C MET A 412 -17.60 7.90 -32.50
N ASN A 413 -17.29 9.21 -32.47
CA ASN A 413 -16.66 9.88 -33.61
C ASN A 413 -15.18 9.48 -33.75
N LEU A 414 -14.93 8.46 -34.58
CA LEU A 414 -13.63 7.80 -34.66
C LEU A 414 -12.56 8.55 -35.48
N ASP A 415 -12.88 9.64 -36.19
CA ASP A 415 -11.95 10.22 -37.18
C ASP A 415 -10.70 10.83 -36.55
N ALA A 416 -10.85 11.54 -35.44
CA ALA A 416 -9.73 12.07 -34.68
C ALA A 416 -8.84 10.94 -34.10
N ALA A 417 -9.46 9.86 -33.62
CA ALA A 417 -8.76 8.68 -33.09
C ALA A 417 -8.02 7.90 -34.19
N LYS A 418 -8.64 7.74 -35.37
CA LYS A 418 -8.03 7.12 -36.58
C LYS A 418 -6.85 7.94 -37.09
N LEU A 419 -6.96 9.27 -37.12
CA LEU A 419 -5.86 10.15 -37.51
C LEU A 419 -4.71 10.11 -36.49
N HIS A 420 -5.01 10.10 -35.18
CA HIS A 420 -4.01 9.94 -34.14
C HIS A 420 -3.32 8.57 -34.19
N ARG A 421 -4.05 7.48 -34.43
CA ARG A 421 -3.47 6.14 -34.64
C ARG A 421 -2.49 6.12 -35.81
N LYS A 422 -2.86 6.70 -36.97
CA LYS A 422 -1.94 6.82 -38.12
C LYS A 422 -0.64 7.56 -37.76
N ARG A 423 -0.69 8.60 -36.92
CA ARG A 423 0.50 9.33 -36.43
C ARG A 423 1.38 8.45 -35.52
N MET A 424 0.78 7.67 -34.61
CA MET A 424 1.54 6.75 -33.76
C MET A 424 2.16 5.59 -34.54
N ASP A 425 1.47 5.09 -35.58
CA ASP A 425 2.00 4.03 -36.46
C ASP A 425 3.19 4.51 -37.32
N TRP A 426 3.26 5.79 -37.66
CA TRP A 426 4.48 6.40 -38.20
C TRP A 426 5.58 6.55 -37.15
N LEU A 427 5.25 6.98 -35.92
CA LEU A 427 6.21 7.11 -34.82
C LEU A 427 6.87 5.78 -34.45
N ASP A 428 6.11 4.68 -34.33
CA ASP A 428 6.65 3.33 -34.06
C ASP A 428 7.59 2.85 -35.18
N ARG A 429 7.27 3.15 -36.45
CA ARG A 429 8.16 2.86 -37.59
C ARG A 429 9.47 3.66 -37.51
N ILE A 430 9.37 4.99 -37.34
CA ILE A 430 10.53 5.88 -37.29
C ILE A 430 11.45 5.50 -36.12
N VAL A 431 10.91 5.28 -34.92
CA VAL A 431 11.69 4.91 -33.73
C VAL A 431 12.37 3.54 -33.89
N ARG A 432 11.74 2.56 -34.55
CA ARG A 432 12.40 1.27 -34.87
C ARG A 432 13.56 1.45 -35.85
N ILE A 433 13.38 2.24 -36.91
CA ILE A 433 14.42 2.51 -37.91
C ILE A 433 15.61 3.23 -37.26
N LEU A 434 15.35 4.26 -36.44
CA LEU A 434 16.38 4.98 -35.68
C LEU A 434 17.11 4.05 -34.69
N PHE A 435 16.39 3.17 -33.99
CA PHE A 435 17.00 2.21 -33.05
C PHE A 435 17.94 1.22 -33.76
N VAL A 436 17.54 0.69 -34.92
CA VAL A 436 18.41 -0.16 -35.75
C VAL A 436 19.63 0.63 -36.24
N PHE A 437 19.45 1.87 -36.71
CA PHE A 437 20.54 2.74 -37.15
C PHE A 437 21.54 3.05 -36.02
N ILE A 438 21.07 3.33 -34.80
CA ILE A 438 21.90 3.57 -33.62
C ILE A 438 22.73 2.31 -33.27
N ILE A 439 22.14 1.12 -33.34
CA ILE A 439 22.89 -0.14 -33.12
C ILE A 439 23.99 -0.31 -34.17
N LEU A 440 23.69 -0.10 -35.46
CA LEU A 440 24.67 -0.19 -36.54
C LEU A 440 25.79 0.85 -36.38
N TRP A 441 25.46 2.07 -35.96
CA TRP A 441 26.43 3.14 -35.71
C TRP A 441 27.35 2.84 -34.51
N ILE A 442 26.82 2.29 -33.42
CA ILE A 442 27.62 1.84 -32.26
C ILE A 442 28.58 0.70 -32.66
N LEU A 443 28.13 -0.24 -33.49
CA LEU A 443 28.98 -1.32 -34.01
C LEU A 443 30.10 -0.78 -34.93
N TYR A 444 29.78 0.18 -35.79
CA TYR A 444 30.75 0.87 -36.66
C TYR A 444 31.80 1.66 -35.86
N LEU A 445 31.38 2.44 -34.86
CA LEU A 445 32.30 3.14 -33.96
C LEU A 445 33.23 2.17 -33.22
N ARG A 446 32.73 0.99 -32.81
CA ARG A 446 33.54 -0.02 -32.12
C ARG A 446 34.65 -0.57 -33.01
N GLU A 447 34.42 -0.79 -34.30
CA GLU A 447 35.50 -1.16 -35.23
C GLU A 447 36.57 -0.07 -35.34
N ASN A 448 36.15 1.19 -35.49
CA ASN A 448 37.10 2.29 -35.68
C ASN A 448 37.90 2.58 -34.40
N ILE A 449 37.28 2.51 -33.22
CA ILE A 449 37.99 2.61 -31.93
C ILE A 449 39.01 1.47 -31.77
N LEU A 450 38.69 0.25 -32.19
CA LEU A 450 39.65 -0.86 -32.20
C LEU A 450 40.82 -0.61 -33.16
N LYS A 451 40.56 -0.10 -34.37
CA LYS A 451 41.61 0.28 -35.34
C LYS A 451 42.52 1.38 -34.78
N THR A 452 41.97 2.47 -34.26
CA THR A 452 42.76 3.60 -33.71
C THR A 452 43.63 3.20 -32.53
N ASN A 453 43.14 2.34 -31.62
CA ASN A 453 43.97 1.87 -30.50
C ASN A 453 45.11 0.95 -30.95
N ILE A 454 44.91 0.12 -31.98
CA ILE A 454 45.98 -0.68 -32.58
C ILE A 454 47.02 0.24 -33.24
N ASP A 455 46.58 1.27 -33.97
CA ASP A 455 47.46 2.22 -34.65
C ASP A 455 48.31 3.05 -33.68
N ILE A 456 47.76 3.45 -32.53
CA ILE A 456 48.51 4.16 -31.48
C ILE A 456 49.61 3.27 -30.88
N VAL A 457 49.30 2.01 -30.59
CA VAL A 457 50.27 1.03 -30.07
C VAL A 457 51.39 0.73 -31.08
N LEU A 458 51.10 0.78 -32.38
CA LEU A 458 52.08 0.57 -33.44
C LEU A 458 52.94 1.81 -33.75
N ARG A 459 52.44 3.03 -33.51
CA ARG A 459 53.17 4.28 -33.82
C ARG A 459 54.08 4.78 -32.69
N TYR A 460 53.80 4.47 -31.42
CA TYR A 460 54.56 4.99 -30.27
C TYR A 460 55.03 3.91 -29.27
N PRO A 461 55.84 2.91 -29.69
CA PRO A 461 56.31 1.83 -28.81
C PRO A 461 57.25 2.28 -27.67
N HIS A 462 57.68 3.56 -27.65
CA HIS A 462 58.68 4.08 -26.70
C HIS A 462 58.14 5.14 -25.71
N GLN A 463 56.82 5.39 -25.67
CA GLN A 463 56.21 6.34 -24.71
C GLN A 463 55.32 5.68 -23.64
N VAL A 464 55.47 4.37 -23.41
CA VAL A 464 54.90 3.69 -22.24
C VAL A 464 55.95 3.68 -21.12
N PRO A 465 55.74 4.38 -19.98
CA PRO A 465 56.71 4.40 -18.90
C PRO A 465 56.90 3.02 -18.27
N TYR A 466 58.16 2.61 -18.10
CA TYR A 466 58.52 1.40 -17.37
C TYR A 466 58.10 1.49 -15.89
N PHE A 467 57.29 0.54 -15.43
CA PHE A 467 57.29 0.12 -14.04
C PHE A 467 57.08 -1.40 -13.98
N TRP A 468 57.80 -2.05 -13.05
CA TRP A 468 57.83 -3.50 -12.80
C TRP A 468 58.48 -4.38 -13.88
N HIS A 469 59.79 -4.64 -13.70
CA HIS A 469 60.42 -5.86 -14.23
C HIS A 469 61.49 -6.42 -13.28
N ARG A 470 61.07 -7.39 -12.45
CA ARG A 470 61.82 -8.44 -11.70
C ARG A 470 60.75 -9.19 -10.89
N GLU A 471 60.82 -10.50 -10.64
CA GLU A 471 61.92 -11.45 -10.84
C GLU A 471 61.41 -12.81 -11.39
N ASN A 472 62.30 -13.80 -11.50
CA ASN A 472 62.06 -15.14 -12.07
C ASN A 472 61.08 -16.00 -11.18
N GLU A 473 60.56 -17.18 -11.57
CA GLU A 473 61.09 -18.16 -12.54
C GLU A 473 60.05 -19.12 -13.18
N ARG A 474 60.14 -19.25 -14.51
CA ARG A 474 59.82 -20.36 -15.45
C ARG A 474 58.76 -21.46 -15.14
N ASN A 475 57.90 -21.65 -16.17
CA ASN A 475 57.22 -22.89 -16.60
C ASN A 475 56.03 -23.44 -15.76
N SER A 476 54.90 -23.88 -16.35
CA SER A 476 54.38 -23.71 -17.72
C SER A 476 52.88 -24.05 -17.83
N ILE A 477 52.23 -23.61 -18.93
CA ILE A 477 50.95 -24.09 -19.49
C ILE A 477 49.63 -23.61 -18.81
N ARG A 478 48.67 -23.22 -19.68
CA ARG A 478 47.21 -22.98 -19.44
C ARG A 478 46.76 -21.84 -18.51
N GLN A 479 46.96 -20.59 -18.97
CA GLN A 479 45.97 -19.53 -18.72
C GLN A 479 45.92 -18.40 -19.79
N CYS A 480 45.55 -18.72 -21.04
CA CYS A 480 45.24 -17.67 -22.03
C CYS A 480 44.26 -18.03 -23.17
N GLU A 481 43.33 -18.98 -22.95
CA GLU A 481 42.25 -19.28 -23.91
C GLU A 481 40.86 -19.10 -23.31
N LEU A 482 40.29 -17.89 -23.44
CA LEU A 482 38.82 -17.72 -23.60
C LEU A 482 38.39 -16.35 -24.20
N LYS A 483 39.29 -15.40 -24.43
CA LYS A 483 38.95 -14.07 -24.99
C LYS A 483 39.02 -13.95 -26.52
N ARG A 484 39.32 -15.03 -27.26
CA ARG A 484 39.47 -14.98 -28.75
C ARG A 484 38.31 -15.56 -29.57
N TYR A 485 37.41 -16.36 -28.98
CA TYR A 485 36.43 -17.12 -29.77
C TYR A 485 35.16 -16.35 -30.20
N PHE A 486 34.72 -15.32 -29.46
CA PHE A 486 33.40 -14.72 -29.70
C PHE A 486 33.30 -13.82 -30.94
N CYS A 487 34.41 -13.25 -31.42
CA CYS A 487 34.41 -12.40 -32.63
C CYS A 487 34.61 -13.20 -33.93
N CYS A 488 35.31 -14.33 -33.91
CA CYS A 488 35.56 -15.13 -35.11
C CYS A 488 34.34 -15.98 -35.52
N ALA A 489 33.52 -16.43 -34.56
CA ALA A 489 32.37 -17.29 -34.83
C ALA A 489 31.31 -16.64 -35.75
N ILE A 490 30.98 -15.36 -35.52
CA ILE A 490 29.91 -14.65 -36.24
C ILE A 490 30.31 -14.41 -37.72
N VAL A 491 31.55 -14.01 -37.98
CA VAL A 491 32.07 -13.79 -39.34
C VAL A 491 32.15 -15.12 -40.13
N GLY A 492 32.47 -16.22 -39.44
CA GLY A 492 32.42 -17.57 -40.03
C GLY A 492 31.00 -18.03 -40.37
N LEU A 493 30.00 -17.69 -39.53
CA LEU A 493 28.60 -18.07 -39.74
C LEU A 493 27.99 -17.38 -40.97
N ILE A 494 28.24 -16.09 -41.15
CA ILE A 494 27.74 -15.31 -42.29
C ILE A 494 28.32 -15.85 -43.62
N ARG A 495 29.61 -16.22 -43.64
CA ARG A 495 30.25 -16.87 -44.81
C ARG A 495 29.72 -18.29 -45.10
N ARG A 496 29.11 -18.99 -44.13
CA ARG A 496 28.44 -20.28 -44.37
C ARG A 496 27.01 -20.12 -44.90
N LEU A 497 26.25 -19.13 -44.42
CA LEU A 497 24.87 -18.91 -44.87
C LEU A 497 24.77 -18.52 -46.35
N ILE A 498 25.73 -17.75 -46.87
CA ILE A 498 25.80 -17.39 -48.31
C ILE A 498 26.07 -18.63 -49.21
N LYS A 499 26.63 -19.72 -48.66
CA LYS A 499 26.85 -20.99 -49.37
C LYS A 499 25.70 -22.00 -49.23
N LEU A 500 24.58 -21.64 -48.59
CA LEU A 500 23.47 -22.57 -48.27
C LEU A 500 22.16 -22.29 -49.04
N TYR A 501 22.21 -21.52 -50.13
CA TYR A 501 21.04 -21.26 -50.99
C TYR A 501 21.12 -21.86 -52.41
N GLN A 502 22.05 -22.79 -52.68
CA GLN A 502 22.08 -23.54 -53.94
C GLN A 502 22.36 -25.04 -53.72
N SER A 503 21.65 -25.86 -54.50
CA SER A 503 21.72 -27.33 -54.69
C SER A 503 21.62 -28.28 -53.46
N ARG A 504 20.61 -29.17 -53.52
CA ARG A 504 20.49 -30.39 -52.71
C ARG A 504 21.23 -31.55 -53.40
N VAL A 505 21.91 -32.43 -52.65
CA VAL A 505 22.05 -33.89 -52.92
C VAL A 505 22.24 -34.62 -51.58
N THR A 506 21.60 -35.78 -51.41
CA THR A 506 21.73 -36.80 -50.33
C THR A 506 22.42 -38.07 -50.91
N PRO A 507 23.06 -39.00 -50.13
CA PRO A 507 22.53 -39.59 -48.87
C PRO A 507 23.56 -40.07 -47.79
N SER A 508 23.03 -40.66 -46.69
CA SER A 508 23.71 -41.58 -45.71
C SER A 508 24.78 -40.95 -44.76
N LEU A 509 25.09 -41.43 -43.53
CA LEU A 509 24.64 -42.56 -42.67
C LEU A 509 24.96 -42.29 -41.15
N CYS A 510 24.04 -42.56 -40.19
CA CYS A 510 24.23 -42.77 -38.70
C CYS A 510 25.00 -41.73 -37.80
N LYS A 511 24.83 -41.58 -36.45
CA LYS A 511 23.87 -42.06 -35.39
C LYS A 511 23.92 -41.14 -34.10
N ILE A 512 22.77 -40.71 -33.53
CA ILE A 512 22.49 -40.05 -32.19
C ILE A 512 23.21 -38.69 -31.85
N ILE A 513 23.05 -37.86 -30.77
CA ILE A 513 22.39 -37.81 -29.40
C ILE A 513 21.79 -36.37 -29.09
N SER A 514 21.21 -36.08 -27.90
CA SER A 514 20.64 -34.78 -27.37
C SER A 514 21.30 -34.29 -26.03
N SER A 515 20.91 -33.34 -25.14
CA SER A 515 19.80 -32.35 -24.82
C SER A 515 20.26 -31.45 -23.60
N GLY A 516 19.64 -30.38 -23.02
CA GLY A 516 18.45 -29.50 -23.22
C GLY A 516 18.09 -28.60 -21.97
N VAL A 517 17.25 -27.52 -22.09
CA VAL A 517 16.56 -26.69 -21.01
C VAL A 517 17.42 -25.71 -20.14
N GLY A 518 16.97 -24.59 -19.50
CA GLY A 518 15.80 -23.67 -19.66
C GLY A 518 15.30 -22.83 -18.40
N ARG A 519 14.77 -21.59 -18.61
CA ARG A 519 13.88 -20.68 -17.76
C ARG A 519 14.43 -19.40 -16.99
N TYR A 520 13.52 -18.59 -16.38
CA TYR A 520 13.33 -17.08 -16.53
C TYR A 520 12.89 -16.27 -15.20
N GLY A 521 12.74 -14.88 -15.12
CA GLY A 521 12.25 -14.00 -13.94
C GLY A 521 11.56 -12.53 -14.05
N ASN A 522 10.29 -12.25 -13.57
CA ASN A 522 9.43 -11.03 -13.09
C ASN A 522 8.66 -9.92 -13.98
N CYS A 523 7.39 -9.40 -13.62
CA CYS A 523 6.63 -8.03 -13.75
C CYS A 523 5.00 -8.01 -13.72
N ALA A 524 4.22 -6.87 -13.49
CA ALA A 524 2.73 -6.79 -13.07
C ALA A 524 1.53 -5.69 -13.49
N CYS A 525 0.62 -4.68 -12.98
CA CYS A 525 -0.12 -3.82 -11.85
C CYS A 525 -1.55 -3.20 -12.29
N SER A 526 -2.29 -2.38 -11.46
CA SER A 526 -3.63 -1.68 -11.69
C SER A 526 -3.98 -0.37 -10.83
N SER A 527 -5.27 0.08 -10.62
CA SER A 527 -5.76 1.46 -10.18
C SER A 527 -7.00 1.51 -9.21
N SER A 528 -7.68 2.57 -8.65
CA SER A 528 -7.69 4.08 -8.45
C SER A 528 -8.84 4.49 -7.42
N GLY A 529 -9.22 5.71 -6.92
CA GLY A 529 -8.96 7.19 -7.06
C GLY A 529 -10.04 8.10 -6.32
N PHE A 530 -10.00 9.47 -6.40
CA PHE A 530 -10.85 10.57 -5.76
C PHE A 530 -10.44 11.02 -4.30
N ALA A 531 -10.83 12.15 -3.63
CA ALA A 531 -11.88 13.23 -3.75
C ALA A 531 -11.48 14.66 -3.15
N ARG A 532 -12.43 15.55 -2.73
CA ARG A 532 -12.31 16.93 -2.07
C ARG A 532 -13.61 17.28 -1.24
N THR A 533 -13.94 18.43 -0.58
CA THR A 533 -13.46 19.87 -0.48
C THR A 533 -14.02 20.66 0.77
N ILE A 534 -13.27 21.64 1.33
CA ILE A 534 -13.68 22.93 2.01
C ILE A 534 -12.63 24.03 1.58
N CYS A 535 -12.91 25.34 1.75
CA CYS A 535 -12.02 26.54 1.66
C CYS A 535 -12.23 27.52 0.49
N ALA A 536 -12.05 28.82 0.78
CA ALA A 536 -11.60 29.86 -0.16
C ALA A 536 -10.05 30.02 -0.06
N PRO A 537 -9.35 30.53 -1.09
CA PRO A 537 -7.94 30.17 -1.28
C PRO A 537 -6.94 31.08 -0.54
N GLY A 538 -6.01 30.50 0.22
CA GLY A 538 -4.69 31.10 0.45
C GLY A 538 -3.95 30.73 1.74
N PHE A 539 -4.66 30.61 2.87
CA PHE A 539 -4.03 30.61 4.20
C PHE A 539 -4.45 29.45 5.12
N PHE A 540 -3.65 29.24 6.16
CA PHE A 540 -3.78 28.20 7.18
C PHE A 540 -5.07 28.31 8.02
N CYS A 541 -6.10 27.54 7.69
CA CYS A 541 -7.24 27.32 8.57
C CYS A 541 -7.07 26.03 9.38
N LEU A 542 -6.79 26.14 10.68
CA LEU A 542 -6.89 25.01 11.62
C LEU A 542 -8.36 24.56 11.68
N PRO A 543 -8.71 23.31 11.29
CA PRO A 543 -10.11 22.85 11.29
C PRO A 543 -10.74 22.76 12.70
N PHE A 544 -9.93 22.85 13.74
CA PHE A 544 -10.26 22.47 15.11
C PHE A 544 -11.44 23.23 15.74
N LEU A 545 -11.70 24.47 15.32
CA LEU A 545 -12.64 25.35 16.02
C LEU A 545 -14.12 25.13 15.66
N SER A 546 -14.46 24.32 14.64
CA SER A 546 -15.85 24.16 14.19
C SER A 546 -16.66 23.06 14.90
N SER A 547 -16.07 22.31 15.83
CA SER A 547 -16.74 21.25 16.60
C SER A 547 -17.11 21.64 18.04
N PHE A 548 -16.89 22.90 18.44
CA PHE A 548 -17.07 23.38 19.82
C PHE A 548 -18.23 24.38 19.92
N VAL A 549 -19.33 23.95 20.54
CA VAL A 549 -20.50 24.80 20.82
C VAL A 549 -20.61 25.21 22.30
N ASP A 550 -20.05 24.43 23.24
CA ASP A 550 -20.34 24.57 24.69
C ASP A 550 -19.16 24.97 25.62
N THR A 551 -17.98 25.36 25.11
CA THR A 551 -16.80 25.69 25.98
C THR A 551 -16.07 27.00 25.67
N THR A 552 -16.67 27.91 24.90
CA THR A 552 -15.99 29.08 24.31
C THR A 552 -15.71 30.26 25.27
N ASN A 553 -16.06 30.17 26.56
CA ASN A 553 -16.11 31.31 27.50
C ASN A 553 -15.05 31.31 28.63
N MET A 554 -13.99 30.48 28.59
CA MET A 554 -13.02 30.34 29.70
C MET A 554 -11.61 30.85 29.38
N PHE A 555 -10.98 31.55 30.34
CA PHE A 555 -9.59 32.01 30.24
C PHE A 555 -8.58 30.93 30.68
N ILE A 556 -7.66 30.56 29.78
CA ILE A 556 -6.77 29.38 29.93
C ILE A 556 -5.78 29.46 31.11
N PRO A 557 -5.08 30.59 31.38
CA PRO A 557 -4.12 30.65 32.48
C PRO A 557 -4.72 30.39 33.87
N ASP A 558 -5.99 30.74 34.08
CA ASP A 558 -6.65 30.58 35.38
C ASP A 558 -6.90 29.12 35.75
N PHE A 559 -7.08 28.24 34.76
CA PHE A 559 -7.14 26.80 34.98
C PHE A 559 -5.88 26.26 35.69
N TYR A 560 -4.71 26.81 35.35
CA TYR A 560 -3.42 26.33 35.83
C TYR A 560 -3.03 26.88 37.21
N VAL A 561 -3.76 27.85 37.75
CA VAL A 561 -3.45 28.50 39.04
C VAL A 561 -3.32 27.44 40.14
N GLY A 562 -2.13 27.38 40.76
CA GLY A 562 -1.81 26.42 41.82
C GLY A 562 -1.73 24.94 41.41
N ARG A 563 -2.12 24.56 40.19
CA ARG A 563 -2.06 23.16 39.72
C ARG A 563 -0.62 22.68 39.55
N ASN A 564 -0.38 21.43 39.95
CA ASN A 564 0.92 20.78 39.85
C ASN A 564 0.94 19.81 38.66
N ILE A 565 2.05 19.81 37.92
CA ILE A 565 2.21 19.08 36.65
C ILE A 565 3.36 18.09 36.76
N PHE A 566 3.19 16.84 36.32
CA PHE A 566 4.27 15.87 36.17
C PHE A 566 4.57 15.62 34.69
N ILE A 567 5.80 15.90 34.25
CA ILE A 567 6.21 15.82 32.84
C ILE A 567 7.23 14.70 32.66
N THR A 568 6.89 13.71 31.85
CA THR A 568 7.86 12.69 31.40
C THR A 568 8.54 13.16 30.11
N GLY A 569 9.82 12.85 29.93
CA GLY A 569 10.57 13.28 28.74
C GLY A 569 10.92 14.77 28.74
N ALA A 570 10.77 15.46 29.87
CA ALA A 570 11.01 16.89 30.07
C ALA A 570 12.38 17.39 29.54
N ASN A 571 13.40 16.52 29.54
CA ASN A 571 14.76 16.83 29.07
C ASN A 571 14.93 16.79 27.54
N GLY A 572 13.91 16.33 26.81
CA GLY A 572 13.87 16.35 25.34
C GLY A 572 13.39 17.70 24.80
N TYR A 573 13.65 17.94 23.52
CA TYR A 573 13.32 19.15 22.76
C TYR A 573 11.95 19.78 23.11
N LEU A 574 10.89 19.01 22.90
CA LEU A 574 9.51 19.41 23.17
C LEU A 574 9.24 19.64 24.68
N GLY A 575 9.83 18.85 25.57
CA GLY A 575 9.66 19.00 27.02
C GLY A 575 10.15 20.36 27.51
N LYS A 576 11.29 20.84 26.99
CA LYS A 576 11.83 22.17 27.31
C LYS A 576 10.92 23.28 26.83
N ALA A 577 10.47 23.20 25.57
CA ALA A 577 9.57 24.19 24.97
C ALA A 577 8.23 24.27 25.71
N LEU A 578 7.66 23.14 26.14
CA LEU A 578 6.44 23.12 26.94
C LEU A 578 6.62 23.80 28.30
N ILE A 579 7.73 23.52 28.98
CA ILE A 579 8.06 24.11 30.29
C ILE A 579 8.26 25.63 30.18
N GLU A 580 8.99 26.08 29.17
CA GLU A 580 9.17 27.51 28.88
C GLU A 580 7.82 28.22 28.74
N LYS A 581 6.96 27.73 27.83
CA LYS A 581 5.69 28.40 27.54
C LYS A 581 4.72 28.38 28.73
N LEU A 582 4.69 27.28 29.50
CA LEU A 582 3.89 27.19 30.73
C LEU A 582 4.34 28.22 31.77
N LEU A 583 5.64 28.36 32.02
CA LEU A 583 6.15 29.33 32.99
C LEU A 583 5.87 30.78 32.54
N ARG A 584 6.15 31.12 31.28
CA ARG A 584 5.98 32.49 30.75
C ARG A 584 4.52 32.91 30.61
N SER A 585 3.63 32.00 30.17
CA SER A 585 2.23 32.33 29.85
C SER A 585 1.21 31.89 30.91
N CYS A 586 1.62 31.07 31.90
CA CYS A 586 0.79 30.70 33.05
C CYS A 586 1.58 30.91 34.37
N PRO A 587 2.08 32.13 34.66
CA PRO A 587 3.05 32.36 35.75
C PRO A 587 2.53 32.03 37.16
N LYS A 588 1.22 31.84 37.35
CA LYS A 588 0.58 31.37 38.59
C LYS A 588 0.48 29.84 38.74
N VAL A 589 1.05 29.06 37.81
CA VAL A 589 1.14 27.59 37.90
C VAL A 589 1.87 27.13 39.16
N GLY A 590 1.57 25.93 39.66
CA GLY A 590 2.21 25.31 40.82
C GLY A 590 3.62 24.78 40.52
N LYS A 591 3.98 23.62 41.08
CA LYS A 591 5.25 22.93 40.81
C LYS A 591 5.15 22.04 39.57
N ILE A 592 6.22 22.01 38.78
CA ILE A 592 6.39 21.14 37.60
C ILE A 592 7.45 20.08 37.94
N TYR A 593 7.00 18.86 38.17
CA TYR A 593 7.83 17.69 38.46
C TYR A 593 8.32 17.06 37.15
N MET A 594 9.63 16.83 37.00
CA MET A 594 10.25 16.40 35.75
C MET A 594 10.87 15.00 35.90
N LEU A 595 10.41 14.00 35.14
CA LEU A 595 11.02 12.65 35.17
C LEU A 595 12.36 12.64 34.43
N MET A 596 13.44 12.37 35.17
CA MET A 596 14.83 12.54 34.71
C MET A 596 15.70 11.37 35.18
N ARG A 597 16.41 10.74 34.24
CA ARG A 597 17.51 9.80 34.56
C ARG A 597 18.87 10.52 34.71
N PRO A 598 19.79 10.06 35.58
CA PRO A 598 21.19 10.50 35.57
C PRO A 598 21.85 10.25 34.19
N LYS A 599 22.95 10.95 33.87
CA LYS A 599 23.70 10.70 32.61
C LYS A 599 25.16 11.14 32.68
N LYS A 600 26.09 10.23 32.36
CA LYS A 600 27.55 10.48 32.26
C LYS A 600 28.11 11.25 33.47
N GLY A 601 27.92 10.70 34.67
CA GLY A 601 28.40 11.30 35.93
C GLY A 601 27.58 12.48 36.45
N LEU A 602 26.69 13.07 35.64
CA LEU A 602 25.84 14.19 36.07
C LEU A 602 24.53 13.71 36.70
N ASP A 603 24.15 14.34 37.81
CA ASP A 603 22.91 14.10 38.55
C ASP A 603 21.68 14.76 37.87
N VAL A 604 20.49 14.64 38.46
CA VAL A 604 19.27 15.24 37.87
C VAL A 604 19.17 16.76 38.09
N ASN A 605 19.80 17.33 39.11
CA ASN A 605 19.81 18.76 39.41
C ASN A 605 20.78 19.52 38.50
N GLU A 606 21.99 19.01 38.31
CA GLU A 606 22.97 19.52 37.33
C GLU A 606 22.41 19.47 35.90
N ARG A 607 21.66 18.40 35.59
CA ARG A 607 20.97 18.28 34.31
C ARG A 607 19.80 19.27 34.17
N LEU A 608 19.13 19.65 35.26
CA LEU A 608 18.11 20.71 35.26
C LEU A 608 18.76 22.08 35.05
N LYS A 609 19.88 22.37 35.72
CA LYS A 609 20.67 23.59 35.51
C LYS A 609 21.03 23.78 34.03
N LYS A 610 21.56 22.72 33.39
CA LYS A 610 21.90 22.69 31.95
C LYS A 610 20.69 22.75 31.00
N ILE A 611 19.46 22.61 31.50
CA ILE A 611 18.24 22.85 30.73
C ILE A 611 17.88 24.34 30.79
N VAL A 612 17.82 24.93 31.99
CA VAL A 612 17.51 26.36 32.12
C VAL A 612 18.63 27.26 31.58
N GLU A 613 19.88 26.80 31.53
CA GLU A 613 21.01 27.46 30.84
C GLU A 613 20.89 27.47 29.30
N ASN A 614 19.90 26.79 28.70
CA ASN A 614 19.70 26.82 27.25
C ASN A 614 19.10 28.17 26.80
N LYS A 615 19.57 28.68 25.65
CA LYS A 615 19.13 29.96 25.05
C LYS A 615 17.62 30.15 24.91
N LEU A 616 16.87 29.05 24.78
CA LEU A 616 15.40 29.06 24.80
C LEU A 616 14.81 29.83 26.00
N PHE A 617 15.48 29.76 27.16
CA PHE A 617 15.00 30.31 28.42
C PHE A 617 15.57 31.71 28.74
N ASP A 618 16.36 32.33 27.86
CA ASP A 618 17.03 33.60 28.16
C ASP A 618 16.04 34.75 28.43
N THR A 619 14.90 34.80 27.72
CA THR A 619 13.81 35.75 27.99
C THR A 619 13.28 35.60 29.42
N LEU A 620 12.91 34.37 29.82
CA LEU A 620 12.44 34.08 31.18
C LEU A 620 13.51 34.37 32.25
N ARG A 621 14.79 34.13 31.96
CA ARG A 621 15.92 34.41 32.85
C ARG A 621 16.07 35.90 33.13
N ASN A 622 15.82 36.74 32.13
CA ASN A 622 15.98 38.19 32.24
C ASN A 622 14.73 38.87 32.83
N GLU A 623 13.53 38.38 32.48
CA GLU A 623 12.26 39.01 32.86
C GLU A 623 11.62 38.43 34.13
N GLN A 624 11.73 37.11 34.36
CA GLN A 624 11.03 36.40 35.44
C GLN A 624 11.87 35.24 36.05
N PRO A 625 13.13 35.47 36.48
CA PRO A 625 14.05 34.37 36.87
C PRO A 625 13.53 33.45 37.99
N SER A 626 12.73 33.97 38.93
CA SER A 626 12.13 33.19 40.01
C SER A 626 11.07 32.18 39.56
N CYS A 627 10.69 32.15 38.27
CA CYS A 627 9.82 31.10 37.75
C CYS A 627 10.49 29.71 37.77
N PHE A 628 11.83 29.63 37.73
CA PHE A 628 12.56 28.37 37.68
C PHE A 628 12.51 27.57 38.98
N ASP A 629 12.27 28.22 40.13
CA ASP A 629 12.07 27.57 41.44
C ASP A 629 10.86 26.63 41.48
N LYS A 630 10.04 26.66 40.43
CA LYS A 630 8.89 25.77 40.22
C LYS A 630 9.26 24.40 39.65
N LEU A 631 10.47 24.25 39.09
CA LEU A 631 10.93 23.02 38.43
C LEU A 631 11.56 22.06 39.44
N ILE A 632 11.00 20.86 39.58
CA ILE A 632 11.41 19.85 40.56
C ILE A 632 11.86 18.57 39.82
N PRO A 633 13.16 18.22 39.82
CA PRO A 633 13.64 17.02 39.14
C PRO A 633 13.33 15.75 39.96
N ILE A 634 12.78 14.72 39.32
CA ILE A 634 12.45 13.43 39.92
C ILE A 634 13.25 12.32 39.22
N VAL A 635 13.88 11.45 40.01
CA VAL A 635 14.73 10.37 39.49
C VAL A 635 13.88 9.20 38.96
N GLY A 636 14.11 8.80 37.71
CA GLY A 636 13.52 7.60 37.13
C GLY A 636 13.85 7.40 35.65
N ASP A 637 13.50 6.24 35.10
CA ASP A 637 13.67 5.87 33.70
C ASP A 637 12.50 5.04 33.17
N ILE A 638 11.95 5.46 32.04
CA ILE A 638 10.85 4.79 31.31
C ILE A 638 11.16 3.36 30.86
N HIS A 639 12.43 2.97 30.78
CA HIS A 639 12.82 1.60 30.42
C HIS A 639 12.64 0.64 31.60
N ALA A 640 12.73 1.16 32.84
CA ALA A 640 12.57 0.38 34.06
C ALA A 640 11.09 0.22 34.44
N GLU A 641 10.79 -0.88 35.14
CA GLU A 641 9.45 -1.14 35.68
C GLU A 641 9.05 -0.10 36.72
N ASN A 642 7.77 0.25 36.74
CA ASN A 642 7.24 1.33 37.57
C ASN A 642 8.00 2.66 37.36
N LEU A 643 8.54 2.86 36.15
CA LEU A 643 9.34 4.01 35.72
C LEU A 643 10.65 4.20 36.52
N GLY A 644 11.10 3.19 37.27
CA GLY A 644 12.26 3.29 38.17
C GLY A 644 12.10 4.32 39.29
N LEU A 645 10.86 4.71 39.64
CA LEU A 645 10.58 5.69 40.68
C LEU A 645 10.89 5.13 42.08
N ARG A 646 11.53 5.93 42.93
CA ARG A 646 11.67 5.62 44.36
C ARG A 646 10.28 5.66 45.02
N PRO A 647 9.96 4.80 46.02
CA PRO A 647 8.64 4.79 46.65
C PRO A 647 8.19 6.14 47.21
N ILE A 648 9.11 6.91 47.79
CA ILE A 648 8.84 8.26 48.31
C ILE A 648 8.46 9.26 47.21
N ASP A 649 9.16 9.23 46.06
CA ASP A 649 8.84 10.08 44.92
C ASP A 649 7.48 9.68 44.32
N ARG A 650 7.23 8.36 44.22
CA ARG A 650 5.94 7.81 43.75
C ARG A 650 4.78 8.31 44.61
N GLN A 651 4.95 8.35 45.94
CA GLN A 651 3.92 8.87 46.86
C GLN A 651 3.75 10.40 46.73
N ILE A 652 4.85 11.15 46.62
CA ILE A 652 4.79 12.61 46.39
C ILE A 652 4.01 12.92 45.10
N LEU A 653 4.23 12.14 44.04
CA LEU A 653 3.49 12.27 42.79
C LEU A 653 1.99 11.90 42.98
N ILE A 654 1.67 10.80 43.67
CA ILE A 654 0.29 10.40 44.01
C ILE A 654 -0.52 11.52 44.68
N GLU A 655 0.10 12.23 45.63
CA GLU A 655 -0.64 13.14 46.51
C GLU A 655 -0.73 14.56 45.97
N LYS A 656 0.31 15.01 45.26
CA LYS A 656 0.46 16.43 44.89
C LYS A 656 0.20 16.73 43.42
N VAL A 657 0.30 15.75 42.52
CA VAL A 657 0.15 15.99 41.08
C VAL A 657 -1.33 16.03 40.69
N THR A 658 -1.69 17.04 39.91
CA THR A 658 -3.05 17.22 39.37
C THR A 658 -3.11 17.09 37.85
N ILE A 659 -1.96 17.12 37.16
CA ILE A 659 -1.85 17.00 35.70
C ILE A 659 -0.62 16.14 35.37
N ILE A 660 -0.74 15.17 34.47
CA ILE A 660 0.40 14.46 33.85
C ILE A 660 0.54 14.91 32.40
N VAL A 661 1.77 15.14 31.93
CA VAL A 661 2.09 15.26 30.50
C VAL A 661 3.17 14.23 30.14
N ASN A 662 2.76 13.18 29.45
CA ASN A 662 3.59 12.06 29.04
C ASN A 662 4.20 12.30 27.65
N ILE A 663 5.42 12.81 27.61
CA ILE A 663 6.18 13.11 26.37
C ILE A 663 7.32 12.09 26.13
N ALA A 664 7.61 11.24 27.11
CA ALA A 664 8.74 10.34 27.04
C ALA A 664 8.59 9.27 25.94
N ALA A 665 9.56 9.23 25.03
CA ALA A 665 9.66 8.20 24.01
C ALA A 665 11.11 8.05 23.52
N ASN A 666 11.44 6.86 23.02
CA ASN A 666 12.72 6.58 22.37
C ASN A 666 12.58 6.75 20.85
N VAL A 667 12.77 7.98 20.35
CA VAL A 667 12.50 8.42 18.96
C VAL A 667 13.50 7.90 17.92
N ARG A 668 14.30 6.89 18.26
CA ARG A 668 15.25 6.27 17.34
C ARG A 668 14.61 5.11 16.57
N PHE A 669 14.88 5.02 15.28
CA PHE A 669 14.24 4.05 14.38
C PHE A 669 15.05 2.74 14.22
N ASP A 670 16.26 2.69 14.76
CA ASP A 670 17.23 1.58 14.70
C ASP A 670 17.18 0.64 15.93
N ILE A 671 16.34 0.94 16.93
CA ILE A 671 16.28 0.17 18.17
C ILE A 671 15.52 -1.15 17.99
N THR A 672 16.01 -2.21 18.65
CA THR A 672 15.35 -3.52 18.78
C THR A 672 13.89 -3.38 19.20
N LEU A 673 13.01 -4.28 18.74
CA LEU A 673 11.59 -4.30 19.12
C LEU A 673 11.36 -4.34 20.63
N LYS A 674 12.15 -5.12 21.37
CA LYS A 674 12.09 -5.21 22.84
C LYS A 674 12.21 -3.83 23.47
N ASN A 675 13.35 -3.16 23.25
CA ASN A 675 13.58 -1.82 23.78
C ASN A 675 12.50 -0.82 23.34
N ALA A 676 11.99 -0.89 22.12
CA ALA A 676 10.91 -0.01 21.68
C ALA A 676 9.60 -0.21 22.49
N ILE A 677 9.15 -1.46 22.65
CA ILE A 677 7.96 -1.80 23.44
C ILE A 677 8.16 -1.38 24.90
N LEU A 678 9.33 -1.65 25.50
CA LEU A 678 9.59 -1.28 26.89
C LEU A 678 9.66 0.25 27.07
N SER A 679 10.39 0.98 26.20
CA SER A 679 10.53 2.44 26.24
C SER A 679 9.21 3.19 26.06
N ASN A 680 8.33 2.72 25.16
CA ASN A 680 7.21 3.50 24.65
C ASN A 680 5.84 2.94 25.09
N THR A 681 5.66 1.63 25.06
CA THR A 681 4.38 0.96 25.37
C THR A 681 4.28 0.63 26.87
N ARG A 682 5.30 -0.02 27.44
CA ARG A 682 5.30 -0.39 28.87
C ARG A 682 5.37 0.84 29.76
N SER A 683 6.15 1.85 29.39
CA SER A 683 6.19 3.11 30.12
C SER A 683 4.84 3.82 30.16
N ALA A 684 4.06 3.79 29.07
CA ALA A 684 2.70 4.33 29.05
C ALA A 684 1.78 3.58 30.03
N ARG A 685 1.88 2.24 30.09
CA ARG A 685 1.15 1.39 31.06
C ARG A 685 1.50 1.79 32.49
N ASP A 686 2.79 1.88 32.79
CA ASP A 686 3.26 2.17 34.14
C ASP A 686 2.91 3.60 34.59
N ILE A 687 2.84 4.55 33.65
CA ILE A 687 2.31 5.90 33.88
C ILE A 687 0.81 5.88 34.17
N CYS A 688 0.00 5.09 33.45
CA CYS A 688 -1.42 4.95 33.72
C CYS A 688 -1.71 4.20 35.04
N ILE A 689 -0.93 3.19 35.39
CA ILE A 689 -1.00 2.51 36.70
C ILE A 689 -0.62 3.48 37.82
N LEU A 690 0.40 4.34 37.64
CA LEU A 690 0.71 5.41 38.58
C LEU A 690 -0.46 6.40 38.71
N ALA A 691 -1.04 6.81 37.58
CA ALA A 691 -2.15 7.76 37.51
C ALA A 691 -3.43 7.27 38.21
N GLN A 692 -3.76 5.97 38.13
CA GLN A 692 -4.90 5.36 38.85
C GLN A 692 -4.77 5.43 40.37
N ASN A 693 -3.58 5.70 40.91
CA ASN A 693 -3.36 5.90 42.33
C ASN A 693 -3.35 7.39 42.74
N MET A 694 -3.41 8.35 41.80
CA MET A 694 -3.34 9.79 42.09
C MET A 694 -4.65 10.31 42.68
N LYS A 695 -4.56 11.04 43.80
CA LYS A 695 -5.74 11.48 44.58
C LYS A 695 -6.58 12.56 43.91
N ASN A 696 -5.95 13.44 43.10
CA ASN A 696 -6.55 14.67 42.56
C ASN A 696 -6.22 14.89 41.07
N LEU A 697 -6.07 13.81 40.30
CA LEU A 697 -5.70 13.91 38.89
C LEU A 697 -6.87 14.46 38.04
N ALA A 698 -6.63 15.59 37.38
CA ALA A 698 -7.59 16.27 36.51
C ALA A 698 -7.28 16.10 35.02
N ALA A 699 -6.03 15.82 34.62
CA ALA A 699 -5.71 15.52 33.22
C ALA A 699 -4.48 14.60 33.08
N LEU A 700 -4.54 13.60 32.21
CA LEU A 700 -3.40 12.80 31.75
C LEU A 700 -3.22 12.97 30.24
N VAL A 701 -2.25 13.80 29.87
CA VAL A 701 -1.96 14.16 28.48
C VAL A 701 -0.92 13.20 27.94
N HIS A 702 -1.17 12.52 26.82
CA HIS A 702 -0.16 11.71 26.14
C HIS A 702 0.24 12.32 24.80
N ILE A 703 1.53 12.61 24.63
CA ILE A 703 2.06 13.04 23.35
C ILE A 703 2.43 11.79 22.53
N SER A 704 1.75 11.59 21.42
CA SER A 704 2.02 10.54 20.45
C SER A 704 2.72 11.14 19.21
N SER A 705 2.32 10.79 17.99
CA SER A 705 2.69 11.47 16.74
C SER A 705 1.71 11.08 15.63
N THR A 706 1.46 11.96 14.66
CA THR A 706 0.60 11.64 13.50
C THR A 706 1.19 10.51 12.65
N PHE A 707 2.51 10.29 12.72
CA PHE A 707 3.17 9.16 12.06
C PHE A 707 2.85 7.81 12.71
N THR A 708 2.25 7.75 13.90
CA THR A 708 1.72 6.48 14.42
C THR A 708 0.60 5.92 13.53
N GLN A 709 0.02 6.73 12.65
CA GLN A 709 -0.91 6.33 11.60
C GLN A 709 -0.26 6.40 10.20
N THR A 710 0.95 5.86 10.02
CA THR A 710 1.64 5.80 8.71
C THR A 710 0.86 5.05 7.62
N ASP A 711 -0.17 4.28 7.98
CA ASP A 711 -1.10 3.63 7.06
C ASP A 711 -2.22 4.56 6.55
N LYS A 712 -2.43 5.71 7.19
CA LYS A 712 -3.47 6.69 6.86
C LYS A 712 -2.91 7.84 6.00
N PRO A 713 -3.53 8.18 4.85
CA PRO A 713 -3.12 9.33 4.03
C PRO A 713 -3.58 10.68 4.60
N VAL A 714 -4.54 10.66 5.52
CA VAL A 714 -5.02 11.79 6.33
C VAL A 714 -5.28 11.22 7.72
N VAL A 715 -4.78 11.89 8.76
CA VAL A 715 -4.98 11.49 10.15
C VAL A 715 -5.96 12.48 10.78
N ASN A 716 -7.10 11.99 11.24
CA ASN A 716 -8.12 12.77 11.96
C ASN A 716 -7.92 12.64 13.48
N GLU A 717 -8.68 13.44 14.20
CA GLU A 717 -8.58 13.69 15.64
C GLU A 717 -9.38 12.66 16.46
N GLU A 718 -9.16 11.40 16.08
CA GLU A 718 -9.86 10.23 16.60
C GLU A 718 -8.85 9.20 17.11
N LEU A 719 -9.28 8.32 18.02
CA LEU A 719 -8.52 7.08 18.24
C LEU A 719 -8.82 6.14 17.10
N TYR A 720 -7.76 5.75 16.40
CA TYR A 720 -7.78 4.56 15.58
C TYR A 720 -7.54 3.38 16.53
N PRO A 721 -8.42 2.39 16.65
CA PRO A 721 -8.06 1.17 17.38
C PRO A 721 -6.92 0.45 16.65
N TYR A 722 -6.05 -0.26 17.38
CA TYR A 722 -5.05 -1.15 16.79
C TYR A 722 -5.28 -2.59 17.29
N GLY A 723 -5.36 -3.54 16.35
CA GLY A 723 -5.79 -4.92 16.61
C GLY A 723 -4.78 -5.80 17.34
N VAL A 724 -3.92 -5.21 18.17
CA VAL A 724 -2.79 -5.87 18.83
C VAL A 724 -2.89 -5.69 20.33
N ASP A 725 -3.00 -6.80 21.03
CA ASP A 725 -3.01 -6.84 22.48
C ASP A 725 -1.65 -6.37 23.02
N TRP A 726 -1.59 -5.11 23.45
CA TRP A 726 -0.40 -4.49 24.02
C TRP A 726 0.07 -5.21 25.29
N LYS A 727 -0.82 -5.90 26.04
CA LYS A 727 -0.48 -6.67 27.25
C LYS A 727 0.31 -7.92 26.85
N LYS A 728 -0.14 -8.61 25.79
CA LYS A 728 0.63 -9.72 25.17
C LYS A 728 1.97 -9.23 24.62
N MET A 729 2.01 -8.09 23.91
CA MET A 729 3.26 -7.57 23.33
C MET A 729 4.28 -7.15 24.39
N ILE A 730 3.85 -6.55 25.51
CA ILE A 730 4.73 -6.29 26.66
C ILE A 730 5.25 -7.62 27.23
N LYS A 731 4.37 -8.61 27.49
CA LYS A 731 4.81 -9.92 28.02
C LYS A 731 5.80 -10.62 27.07
N VAL A 732 5.61 -10.52 25.75
CA VAL A 732 6.56 -11.03 24.75
C VAL A 732 7.90 -10.29 24.85
N ALA A 733 7.90 -8.95 24.93
CA ALA A 733 9.12 -8.18 25.12
C ALA A 733 9.85 -8.52 26.44
N GLU A 734 9.11 -8.77 27.53
CA GLU A 734 9.69 -9.11 28.83
C GLU A 734 10.22 -10.55 28.90
N SER A 735 9.49 -11.51 28.30
CA SER A 735 9.75 -12.96 28.48
C SER A 735 10.58 -13.61 27.37
N VAL A 736 10.67 -12.99 26.19
CA VAL A 736 11.40 -13.55 25.04
C VAL A 736 12.80 -12.95 24.95
N ASP A 737 13.75 -13.80 24.57
CA ASP A 737 15.12 -13.45 24.26
C ASP A 737 15.23 -12.39 23.14
N ASP A 738 16.28 -11.57 23.19
CA ASP A 738 16.48 -10.44 22.28
C ASP A 738 16.78 -10.87 20.84
N ASP A 739 17.52 -11.96 20.62
CA ASP A 739 17.85 -12.45 19.27
C ASP A 739 16.64 -13.17 18.64
N ILE A 740 15.89 -13.92 19.46
CA ILE A 740 14.61 -14.52 19.05
C ILE A 740 13.61 -13.40 18.67
N LEU A 741 13.43 -12.38 19.52
CA LEU A 741 12.51 -11.28 19.23
C LEU A 741 13.01 -10.35 18.12
N THR A 742 14.33 -10.27 17.89
CA THR A 742 14.91 -9.61 16.71
C THR A 742 14.55 -10.38 15.43
N THR A 743 14.60 -11.70 15.44
CA THR A 743 14.14 -12.56 14.33
C THR A 743 12.66 -12.32 14.00
N PHE A 744 11.81 -12.14 15.03
CA PHE A 744 10.40 -11.78 14.86
C PHE A 744 10.14 -10.26 14.76
N THR A 745 11.15 -9.39 14.70
CA THR A 745 10.93 -7.93 14.69
C THR A 745 10.21 -7.47 13.43
N ALA A 746 10.61 -7.93 12.25
CA ALA A 746 9.88 -7.65 11.01
C ALA A 746 8.46 -8.24 10.99
N LYS A 747 8.18 -9.24 11.85
CA LYS A 747 6.88 -9.89 11.97
C LYS A 747 5.89 -9.08 12.81
N CYS A 748 6.36 -8.54 13.92
CA CYS A 748 5.54 -7.79 14.87
C CYS A 748 5.52 -6.28 14.59
N VAL A 749 6.57 -5.70 13.98
CA VAL A 749 6.57 -4.30 13.51
C VAL A 749 5.84 -4.17 12.18
N GLY A 750 5.96 -5.17 11.31
CA GLY A 750 5.05 -5.32 10.18
C GLY A 750 5.10 -4.20 9.14
N SER A 751 3.96 -3.54 8.96
CA SER A 751 3.73 -2.44 8.03
C SER A 751 4.20 -1.08 8.56
N PHE A 752 4.48 -0.97 9.87
CA PHE A 752 5.05 0.24 10.44
C PHE A 752 6.49 0.43 9.95
N PRO A 753 6.92 1.66 9.59
CA PRO A 753 8.22 1.88 8.97
C PRO A 753 9.42 1.67 9.91
N ASN A 754 9.17 1.49 11.22
CA ASN A 754 10.16 1.14 12.24
C ASN A 754 9.49 0.81 13.59
N THR A 755 10.30 0.30 14.53
CA THR A 755 9.91 -0.10 15.88
C THR A 755 9.37 1.04 16.75
N TYR A 756 9.84 2.29 16.57
CA TYR A 756 9.32 3.44 17.31
C TYR A 756 7.86 3.71 16.96
N VAL A 757 7.51 3.71 15.68
CA VAL A 757 6.13 3.99 15.24
C VAL A 757 5.16 2.92 15.78
N PHE A 758 5.49 1.63 15.60
CA PHE A 758 4.71 0.52 16.15
C PHE A 758 4.52 0.60 17.67
N SER A 759 5.61 0.79 18.43
CA SER A 759 5.54 0.82 19.89
C SER A 759 4.85 2.06 20.46
N LYS A 760 4.95 3.22 19.78
CA LYS A 760 4.13 4.40 20.09
C LYS A 760 2.66 4.19 19.72
N ARG A 761 2.36 3.45 18.66
CA ARG A 761 1.00 3.09 18.30
C ARG A 761 0.35 2.18 19.36
N LEU A 762 1.05 1.14 19.81
CA LEU A 762 0.61 0.36 20.97
C LEU A 762 0.42 1.23 22.22
N ALA A 763 1.27 2.24 22.44
CA ALA A 763 1.12 3.16 23.58
C ALA A 763 -0.18 3.97 23.52
N GLU A 764 -0.69 4.32 22.34
CA GLU A 764 -2.00 4.98 22.20
C GLU A 764 -3.13 4.10 22.75
N GLU A 765 -3.12 2.81 22.41
CA GLU A 765 -4.10 1.84 22.90
C GLU A 765 -4.01 1.67 24.42
N VAL A 766 -2.81 1.75 25.01
CA VAL A 766 -2.65 1.75 26.47
C VAL A 766 -3.35 2.95 27.11
N ILE A 767 -3.13 4.16 26.60
CA ILE A 767 -3.78 5.35 27.19
C ILE A 767 -5.30 5.27 27.04
N ASN A 768 -5.80 4.72 25.92
CA ASN A 768 -7.22 4.48 25.71
C ASN A 768 -7.83 3.42 26.66
N ASP A 769 -7.15 2.30 26.88
CA ASP A 769 -7.62 1.27 27.81
C ASP A 769 -7.87 1.83 29.21
N TYR A 770 -7.06 2.81 29.61
CA TYR A 770 -7.14 3.47 30.91
C TYR A 770 -7.98 4.77 30.91
N SER A 771 -8.28 5.38 29.75
CA SER A 771 -9.04 6.65 29.65
C SER A 771 -10.47 6.54 30.19
N LYS A 772 -11.02 5.33 30.22
CA LYS A 772 -12.31 5.00 30.87
C LYS A 772 -12.28 5.14 32.40
N SER A 773 -11.09 5.24 32.98
CA SER A 773 -10.86 5.33 34.44
C SER A 773 -10.02 6.54 34.86
N LEU A 774 -9.57 7.35 33.89
CA LEU A 774 -8.63 8.46 34.08
C LEU A 774 -8.98 9.60 33.11
N PRO A 775 -8.80 10.88 33.46
CA PRO A 775 -9.08 12.01 32.58
C PRO A 775 -8.00 12.15 31.49
N CYS A 776 -7.91 11.16 30.62
CA CYS A 776 -6.89 11.13 29.57
C CYS A 776 -7.27 12.02 28.39
N VAL A 777 -6.23 12.49 27.70
CA VAL A 777 -6.31 13.22 26.42
C VAL A 777 -5.03 12.94 25.62
N MET A 778 -5.13 12.82 24.30
CA MET A 778 -3.97 12.50 23.44
C MET A 778 -3.69 13.57 22.41
N ILE A 779 -2.42 13.83 22.12
CA ILE A 779 -2.02 14.87 21.17
C ILE A 779 -0.91 14.34 20.25
N ARG A 780 -1.14 14.44 18.94
CA ARG A 780 -0.27 13.93 17.87
C ARG A 780 0.40 15.08 17.11
N PRO A 781 1.70 15.36 17.32
CA PRO A 781 2.47 16.21 16.43
C PRO A 781 2.85 15.47 15.14
N SER A 782 2.92 16.20 14.02
CA SER A 782 3.68 15.78 12.83
C SER A 782 5.19 16.01 13.03
N ILE A 783 6.00 16.26 11.98
CA ILE A 783 7.46 16.38 12.17
C ILE A 783 7.74 17.70 12.87
N VAL A 784 8.07 17.62 14.17
CA VAL A 784 8.37 18.80 14.98
C VAL A 784 9.64 19.48 14.45
N LEU A 785 9.48 20.71 13.94
CA LEU A 785 10.51 21.55 13.38
C LEU A 785 11.08 22.54 14.41
N PRO A 786 12.17 23.26 14.07
CA PRO A 786 12.56 24.50 14.73
C PRO A 786 11.36 25.43 15.01
N THR A 787 11.45 26.24 16.06
CA THR A 787 10.44 27.27 16.38
C THR A 787 10.20 28.20 15.19
N MET A 788 8.94 28.54 14.94
CA MET A 788 8.58 29.48 13.87
C MET A 788 8.80 30.94 14.29
N ASP A 789 8.62 31.25 15.57
CA ASP A 789 8.75 32.62 16.07
C ASP A 789 9.22 32.72 17.53
N GLU A 790 8.54 32.06 18.48
CA GLU A 790 8.72 32.34 19.92
C GLU A 790 9.35 31.18 20.73
N PRO A 791 9.99 31.46 21.88
CA PRO A 791 10.52 32.77 22.30
C PRO A 791 11.77 33.18 21.50
N VAL A 792 12.42 32.23 20.81
CA VAL A 792 13.60 32.43 19.97
C VAL A 792 13.34 31.77 18.62
N LYS A 793 13.37 32.54 17.54
CA LYS A 793 13.07 32.07 16.18
C LYS A 793 14.10 31.08 15.64
N GLY A 794 13.66 29.99 14.99
CA GLY A 794 14.54 28.98 14.38
C GLY A 794 15.32 28.10 15.36
N TRP A 795 14.93 28.08 16.64
CA TRP A 795 15.61 27.34 17.69
C TRP A 795 15.38 25.82 17.56
N ILE A 796 16.47 25.06 17.59
CA ILE A 796 16.51 23.60 17.68
C ILE A 796 17.73 23.15 18.48
N ASP A 797 17.60 22.09 19.30
CA ASP A 797 18.64 21.62 20.21
C ASP A 797 19.18 20.21 19.91
N ASN A 798 18.75 19.61 18.79
CA ASN A 798 19.02 18.22 18.46
C ASN A 798 19.02 17.98 16.94
N PHE A 799 19.86 17.07 16.46
CA PHE A 799 19.96 16.67 15.06
C PHE A 799 19.22 15.35 14.83
N ASN A 800 17.89 15.37 14.96
CA ASN A 800 17.02 14.24 14.62
C ASN A 800 16.12 14.56 13.42
N GLY A 801 15.63 13.50 12.76
CA GLY A 801 14.69 13.65 11.65
C GLY A 801 15.29 14.33 10.41
N PRO A 802 14.49 15.07 9.61
CA PRO A 802 14.92 15.56 8.31
C PRO A 802 15.95 16.70 8.40
N MET A 803 16.06 17.41 9.53
CA MET A 803 17.08 18.46 9.70
C MET A 803 18.51 17.93 9.51
N THR A 804 18.78 16.70 9.97
CA THR A 804 20.08 16.02 9.78
C THR A 804 20.33 15.71 8.29
N LEU A 805 19.29 15.33 7.55
CA LEU A 805 19.37 15.10 6.10
C LEU A 805 19.62 16.41 5.34
N TYR A 806 18.98 17.51 5.73
CA TYR A 806 19.21 18.83 5.12
C TYR A 806 20.61 19.39 5.40
N MET A 807 21.14 19.20 6.62
CA MET A 807 22.53 19.56 6.93
C MET A 807 23.54 18.68 6.18
N ALA A 808 23.27 17.38 6.04
CA ALA A 808 24.13 16.47 5.29
C ALA A 808 24.13 16.77 3.78
N GLY A 809 22.96 17.02 3.18
CA GLY A 809 22.83 17.44 1.78
C GLY A 809 23.44 18.83 1.54
N GLY A 810 23.19 19.79 2.43
CA GLY A 810 23.77 21.14 2.38
C GLY A 810 25.28 21.21 2.62
N LYS A 811 25.90 20.16 3.17
CA LYS A 811 27.36 19.98 3.20
C LYS A 811 27.92 19.12 2.07
N GLY A 812 27.05 18.65 1.16
CA GLY A 812 27.42 17.77 0.04
C GLY A 812 27.69 16.31 0.43
N ILE A 813 27.44 15.91 1.68
CA ILE A 813 27.67 14.53 2.17
C ILE A 813 26.63 13.57 1.57
N VAL A 814 25.38 14.03 1.44
CA VAL A 814 24.31 13.29 0.74
C VAL A 814 24.08 13.91 -0.62
N GLN A 815 24.45 13.17 -1.67
CA GLN A 815 24.31 13.58 -3.07
C GLN A 815 23.01 13.06 -3.73
N VAL A 816 22.38 12.01 -3.19
CA VAL A 816 21.09 11.49 -3.67
C VAL A 816 20.25 10.92 -2.52
N THR A 817 18.96 11.28 -2.47
CA THR A 817 18.02 10.74 -1.48
C THR A 817 17.00 9.79 -2.15
N TYR A 818 16.77 8.63 -1.54
CA TYR A 818 15.65 7.75 -1.92
C TYR A 818 14.33 8.26 -1.34
N CYS A 819 13.70 9.16 -2.08
CA CYS A 819 12.39 9.71 -1.72
C CYS A 819 11.60 10.07 -2.98
N ASN A 820 10.28 10.15 -2.86
CA ASN A 820 9.47 10.77 -3.89
C ASN A 820 9.50 12.29 -3.69
N SER A 821 10.16 13.00 -4.61
CA SER A 821 10.20 14.47 -4.64
C SER A 821 8.80 15.10 -4.57
N ASP A 822 7.82 14.40 -5.14
CA ASP A 822 6.47 14.93 -5.32
C ASP A 822 5.53 14.60 -4.12
N ASN A 823 6.06 14.06 -3.01
CA ASN A 823 5.34 13.91 -1.73
C ASN A 823 5.41 15.19 -0.89
N ASP A 824 4.33 15.55 -0.20
CA ASP A 824 4.34 16.59 0.85
C ASP A 824 4.97 16.10 2.15
N CYS A 825 5.69 16.99 2.84
CA CYS A 825 6.13 16.77 4.21
C CYS A 825 5.27 17.57 5.19
N GLN A 826 4.63 16.88 6.13
CA GLN A 826 3.89 17.50 7.22
C GLN A 826 4.82 17.80 8.40
N TYR A 827 4.89 19.08 8.75
CA TYR A 827 5.71 19.64 9.81
C TYR A 827 4.85 20.25 10.91
N VAL A 828 5.43 20.57 12.06
CA VAL A 828 4.80 21.49 13.02
C VAL A 828 5.90 22.24 13.79
N PRO A 829 5.88 23.58 13.85
CA PRO A 829 6.81 24.32 14.70
C PRO A 829 6.61 23.97 16.18
N VAL A 830 7.68 23.75 16.93
CA VAL A 830 7.57 23.29 18.34
C VAL A 830 6.80 24.28 19.22
N ASP A 831 6.92 25.59 18.96
CA ASP A 831 6.23 26.67 19.66
C ASP A 831 4.73 26.73 19.35
N VAL A 832 4.31 26.34 18.14
CA VAL A 832 2.90 26.15 17.79
C VAL A 832 2.35 24.89 18.48
N PHE A 833 3.09 23.78 18.42
CA PHE A 833 2.66 22.52 19.03
C PHE A 833 2.45 22.64 20.54
N VAL A 834 3.41 23.27 21.24
CA VAL A 834 3.35 23.49 22.69
C VAL A 834 2.11 24.28 23.11
N LYS A 835 1.72 25.32 22.35
CA LYS A 835 0.50 26.10 22.65
C LYS A 835 -0.74 25.20 22.61
N ALA A 836 -0.85 24.34 21.60
CA ALA A 836 -1.94 23.37 21.51
C ALA A 836 -1.96 22.43 22.74
N VAL A 837 -0.81 21.89 23.16
CA VAL A 837 -0.72 21.04 24.36
C VAL A 837 -1.30 21.73 25.61
N ILE A 838 -0.97 23.01 25.83
CA ILE A 838 -1.45 23.77 27.00
C ILE A 838 -2.97 24.01 26.95
N ILE A 839 -3.50 24.37 25.77
CA ILE A 839 -4.93 24.63 25.56
C ILE A 839 -5.75 23.35 25.78
N VAL A 840 -5.34 22.26 25.15
CA VAL A 840 -6.01 20.95 25.22
C VAL A 840 -6.06 20.39 26.64
N THR A 841 -4.95 20.51 27.37
CA THR A 841 -4.84 20.06 28.77
C THR A 841 -5.80 20.83 29.68
N CYS A 842 -6.02 22.12 29.41
CA CYS A 842 -7.04 22.93 30.08
C CYS A 842 -8.45 22.43 29.78
N ILE A 843 -8.78 22.23 28.50
CA ILE A 843 -10.12 21.78 28.06
C ILE A 843 -10.47 20.39 28.64
N ARG A 844 -9.51 19.46 28.75
CA ARG A 844 -9.80 18.14 29.34
C ARG A 844 -10.08 18.19 30.84
N GLY A 845 -9.31 18.99 31.58
CA GLY A 845 -9.30 18.95 33.05
C GLY A 845 -10.30 19.86 33.75
N THR A 846 -11.12 20.59 32.99
CA THR A 846 -12.27 21.34 33.51
C THR A 846 -13.54 20.49 33.64
N LYS A 847 -13.54 19.27 33.09
CA LYS A 847 -14.63 18.29 33.19
C LYS A 847 -14.14 17.02 33.89
N SER A 848 -14.97 16.39 34.73
CA SER A 848 -14.63 15.07 35.29
C SER A 848 -14.71 13.96 34.25
N VAL A 849 -14.31 12.74 34.62
CA VAL A 849 -14.43 11.53 33.78
C VAL A 849 -15.89 11.02 33.74
N ILE A 850 -16.74 11.45 34.68
CA ILE A 850 -18.15 11.06 34.76
C ILE A 850 -19.02 11.99 33.90
N GLU A 851 -18.64 13.26 33.77
CA GLU A 851 -19.33 14.27 32.94
C GLU A 851 -18.87 14.26 31.47
N ASP A 852 -17.63 13.84 31.22
CA ASP A 852 -17.09 13.65 29.88
C ASP A 852 -16.23 12.37 29.89
N ASP A 853 -16.85 11.28 29.46
CA ASP A 853 -16.21 9.96 29.29
C ASP A 853 -15.47 9.85 27.94
N THR A 854 -15.59 10.85 27.07
CA THR A 854 -15.04 10.80 25.72
C THR A 854 -13.53 11.02 25.73
N PHE A 855 -12.80 10.15 25.03
CA PHE A 855 -11.36 10.20 24.97
C PHE A 855 -10.89 11.14 23.85
N HIS A 856 -10.79 12.42 24.17
CA HIS A 856 -10.39 13.46 23.23
C HIS A 856 -8.97 13.24 22.69
N ILE A 857 -8.82 13.37 21.36
CA ILE A 857 -7.54 13.27 20.65
C ILE A 857 -7.40 14.48 19.73
N TYR A 858 -6.17 14.98 19.54
CA TYR A 858 -5.87 16.20 18.82
C TYR A 858 -4.66 15.99 17.90
N ASN A 859 -4.69 16.52 16.68
CA ASN A 859 -3.63 16.39 15.68
C ASN A 859 -3.13 17.77 15.29
N CYS A 860 -1.82 17.97 15.39
CA CYS A 860 -1.23 19.27 15.13
C CYS A 860 -0.17 19.14 14.03
N SER A 861 -0.50 19.72 12.88
CA SER A 861 0.31 19.73 11.67
C SER A 861 0.12 21.04 10.93
N ASP A 862 1.16 21.42 10.18
CA ASP A 862 1.13 22.35 9.08
C ASP A 862 0.03 21.94 8.08
N LEU A 863 -0.68 22.95 7.57
CA LEU A 863 -1.82 22.82 6.66
C LEU A 863 -1.43 23.17 5.21
N THR A 864 -0.17 23.56 4.97
CA THR A 864 0.33 23.80 3.61
C THR A 864 1.05 22.60 3.03
N HIS A 865 0.73 22.34 1.76
CA HIS A 865 1.35 21.29 0.99
C HIS A 865 2.71 21.75 0.46
N VAL A 866 3.76 21.43 1.22
CA VAL A 866 5.16 21.65 0.83
C VAL A 866 5.79 20.32 0.43
N SER A 867 5.86 20.10 -0.88
CA SER A 867 6.50 18.89 -1.43
C SER A 867 8.00 18.86 -1.17
N ILE A 868 8.57 17.65 -1.05
CA ILE A 868 10.03 17.44 -0.90
C ILE A 868 10.80 18.14 -2.02
N LYS A 869 10.24 18.19 -3.24
CA LYS A 869 10.81 18.94 -4.37
C LYS A 869 10.78 20.44 -4.09
N LYS A 870 9.63 21.00 -3.71
CA LYS A 870 9.50 22.43 -3.41
C LYS A 870 10.40 22.83 -2.23
N PHE A 871 10.52 21.95 -1.23
CA PHE A 871 11.46 22.11 -0.12
C PHE A 871 12.90 22.12 -0.62
N ALA A 872 13.34 21.13 -1.39
CA ALA A 872 14.70 21.06 -1.93
C ALA A 872 15.03 22.20 -2.91
N ASP A 873 14.07 22.61 -3.76
CA ASP A 873 14.18 23.78 -4.64
C ASP A 873 14.25 25.11 -3.86
N ILE A 874 13.75 25.15 -2.62
CA ILE A 874 13.91 26.28 -1.69
C ILE A 874 15.27 26.18 -0.98
N SER A 875 15.63 25.00 -0.45
CA SER A 875 16.92 24.73 0.19
C SER A 875 18.10 25.03 -0.74
N ALA A 876 18.01 24.69 -2.02
CA ALA A 876 19.03 25.02 -3.02
C ALA A 876 19.34 26.53 -3.05
N ARG A 877 18.30 27.37 -3.24
CA ARG A 877 18.42 28.82 -3.31
C ARG A 877 18.81 29.46 -1.98
N LEU A 878 18.43 28.84 -0.85
CA LEU A 878 18.88 29.27 0.47
C LEU A 878 20.35 28.90 0.72
N LEU A 879 20.86 27.78 0.20
CA LEU A 879 22.28 27.40 0.28
C LEU A 879 23.18 28.26 -0.61
N GLU A 880 22.64 28.76 -1.73
CA GLU A 880 23.32 29.76 -2.58
C GLU A 880 23.47 31.12 -1.89
N GLN A 881 22.55 31.47 -0.98
CA GLN A 881 22.53 32.75 -0.25
C GLN A 881 23.19 32.66 1.14
N ILE A 882 23.08 31.50 1.79
CA ILE A 882 23.54 31.20 3.15
C ILE A 882 24.23 29.81 3.11
N PRO A 883 25.44 29.70 2.53
CA PRO A 883 26.15 28.43 2.43
C PRO A 883 26.58 27.93 3.80
N PHE A 884 26.61 26.61 3.99
CA PHE A 884 27.19 26.03 5.20
C PHE A 884 28.71 26.22 5.25
N GLU A 885 29.24 26.56 6.42
CA GLU A 885 30.68 26.44 6.65
C GLU A 885 31.14 24.99 6.49
N LYS A 886 32.28 24.80 5.82
CA LYS A 886 32.97 23.51 5.65
C LYS A 886 32.04 22.48 4.97
N MET A 887 31.60 22.81 3.75
CA MET A 887 31.04 21.84 2.79
C MET A 887 32.16 20.91 2.31
N ILE A 888 31.87 19.62 2.15
CA ILE A 888 32.82 18.60 1.70
C ILE A 888 32.70 18.38 0.17
N TRP A 889 31.50 18.58 -0.37
CA TRP A 889 31.24 18.54 -1.81
C TRP A 889 30.20 19.61 -2.17
N MET A 890 30.00 19.86 -3.47
CA MET A 890 28.90 20.69 -3.95
C MET A 890 27.55 20.07 -3.54
N PRO A 891 26.62 20.80 -2.91
CA PRO A 891 25.30 20.28 -2.55
C PRO A 891 24.53 19.78 -3.78
N SER A 892 23.93 18.58 -3.68
CA SER A 892 23.05 18.02 -4.72
C SER A 892 21.66 17.77 -4.18
N ASN A 893 20.67 18.38 -4.82
CA ASN A 893 19.25 18.19 -4.52
C ASN A 893 18.64 17.00 -5.28
N SER A 894 19.47 16.06 -5.74
CA SER A 894 19.03 14.89 -6.49
C SER A 894 18.18 13.98 -5.61
N THR A 895 16.93 13.81 -5.99
CA THR A 895 15.98 12.90 -5.33
C THR A 895 15.51 11.87 -6.34
N THR A 896 15.30 10.62 -5.90
CA THR A 896 14.70 9.62 -6.78
C THR A 896 13.88 8.58 -6.04
N SER A 897 12.66 8.34 -6.55
CA SER A 897 11.75 7.29 -6.11
C SER A 897 11.88 6.00 -6.94
N ASN A 898 12.85 5.93 -7.86
CA ASN A 898 13.18 4.71 -8.59
C ASN A 898 14.34 4.00 -7.87
N TYR A 899 14.06 2.83 -7.30
CA TYR A 899 15.00 2.04 -6.48
C TYR A 899 16.28 1.64 -7.25
N LEU A 900 16.15 1.16 -8.49
CA LEU A 900 17.31 0.80 -9.32
C LEU A 900 18.17 2.02 -9.65
N LYS A 901 17.54 3.16 -9.98
CA LYS A 901 18.26 4.43 -10.19
C LYS A 901 18.93 4.91 -8.92
N TYR A 902 18.30 4.75 -7.74
CA TYR A 902 18.90 5.11 -6.47
C TYR A 902 20.18 4.31 -6.19
N TYR A 903 20.15 2.98 -6.33
CA TYR A 903 21.33 2.14 -6.11
C TYR A 903 22.49 2.50 -7.06
N ILE A 904 22.18 2.73 -8.35
CA ILE A 904 23.18 3.19 -9.33
C ILE A 904 23.77 4.55 -8.90
N LEU A 905 22.94 5.52 -8.48
CA LEU A 905 23.42 6.84 -8.04
C LEU A 905 24.13 6.82 -6.67
N ILE A 906 23.82 5.90 -5.77
CA ILE A 906 24.54 5.71 -4.51
C ILE A 906 25.97 5.24 -4.78
N ILE A 907 26.13 4.24 -5.65
CA ILE A 907 27.46 3.76 -6.07
C ILE A 907 28.25 4.91 -6.73
N LEU A 908 27.64 5.59 -7.71
CA LEU A 908 28.34 6.61 -8.51
C LEU A 908 28.62 7.93 -7.77
N LEU A 909 27.74 8.37 -6.85
CA LEU A 909 27.81 9.70 -6.23
C LEU A 909 28.17 9.71 -4.74
N HIS A 910 28.26 8.55 -4.09
CA HIS A 910 28.64 8.46 -2.67
C HIS A 910 29.82 7.51 -2.50
N ILE A 911 29.67 6.26 -2.93
CA ILE A 911 30.67 5.22 -2.67
C ILE A 911 31.97 5.50 -3.43
N MET A 912 31.92 5.73 -4.75
CA MET A 912 33.15 6.03 -5.50
C MET A 912 33.80 7.37 -5.09
N PRO A 913 33.07 8.49 -4.90
CA PRO A 913 33.68 9.74 -4.42
C PRO A 913 34.26 9.65 -3.00
N ALA A 914 33.59 8.95 -2.07
CA ALA A 914 34.13 8.76 -0.72
C ALA A 914 35.43 7.94 -0.73
N LEU A 915 35.46 6.80 -1.45
CA LEU A 915 36.68 5.99 -1.59
C LEU A 915 37.83 6.77 -2.25
N PHE A 916 37.52 7.68 -3.17
CA PHE A 916 38.50 8.56 -3.82
C PHE A 916 39.03 9.64 -2.86
N ILE A 917 38.15 10.30 -2.10
CA ILE A 917 38.53 11.32 -1.10
C ILE A 917 39.32 10.68 0.05
N ASP A 918 38.87 9.54 0.59
CA ASP A 918 39.61 8.78 1.62
C ASP A 918 41.00 8.36 1.13
N GLY A 919 41.12 7.99 -0.15
CA GLY A 919 42.40 7.73 -0.80
C GLY A 919 43.31 8.96 -0.80
N ILE A 920 42.79 10.13 -1.19
CA ILE A 920 43.52 11.40 -1.18
C ILE A 920 43.91 11.82 0.25
N LEU A 921 43.00 11.74 1.21
CA LEU A 921 43.26 12.11 2.60
C LEU A 921 44.38 11.24 3.21
N LYS A 922 44.32 9.92 2.98
CA LYS A 922 45.40 8.98 3.36
C LYS A 922 46.73 9.30 2.68
N LEU A 923 46.73 9.64 1.38
CA LEU A 923 47.93 10.08 0.66
C LEU A 923 48.50 11.42 1.18
N LEU A 924 47.68 12.25 1.84
CA LEU A 924 48.07 13.51 2.47
C LEU A 924 48.39 13.36 3.98
N ASN A 925 48.40 12.13 4.54
CA ASN A 925 48.48 11.86 5.98
C ASN A 925 47.43 12.60 6.84
N ILE A 926 46.30 12.98 6.25
CA ILE A 926 45.13 13.50 6.95
C ILE A 926 44.23 12.31 7.26
N ASN A 927 43.95 12.05 8.55
CA ASN A 927 42.99 11.01 8.89
C ASN A 927 41.59 11.39 8.35
N PRO A 928 40.94 10.53 7.54
CA PRO A 928 39.52 10.69 7.24
C PRO A 928 38.69 10.56 8.53
N MET A 929 37.53 11.22 8.56
CA MET A 929 36.69 11.46 9.75
C MET A 929 35.43 10.60 9.77
#